data_AF-A0A7K3GAB9-F1
#
_entry.id   AF-A0A7K3GAB9-F1
#
_cell.length_a   1.000
_cell.length_b   1.000
_cell.length_c   1.000
_cell.angle_alpha   90.00
_cell.angle_beta   90.00
_cell.angle_gamma   90.00
#
_symmetry.space_group_name_H-M   'P 1'
#
loop_
_entity.id
_entity.type
_entity.pdbx_description
1 polymer ?
#
loop_
_entity_poly.entity_id
_entity_poly.type
_entity_poly.pdbx_seq_one_letter_code
_entity_poly.pdbx_strand_id
1 'polypeptide(L)'
;MTRRNIRPRTGTWALLTAAALVLSAGVPAATAAAGPSPASPASAASPASPSARDAAVEVHGLKGEYFSMSAPGARDFAELGGVSLDPQIDFSGLTGTFQSLTGRSEHTTARWTGRIEAPVTGDYTFHGIGDNGFRLFVDGEPVIDHWVPDWDREQTSAPVHLKAGEKHDFRLEMFQDVGGANMFLRWSTPTMPKQLVPESAFTPPDDFEVYPVEPAVPADGRQLRLRFDHRVGGLEKVAEHLTVEADTTPMPIRKVRVAPGDRSTVLVDLAKPVQKGQRVRVDYDGLGGLRNGDETVPRILRSASNASTHRLTTAWGDRLDEKQPLPEYPRPQQVRGKWKNLNGPWQFAGAGAGETPVFGKDLAERITVPFPVESQLSGIERHEDHMVYRRLVDVPKDWKVGKVGKGDRLMLHFGAVDHRARVWVNGKQVAEHTGGYTAFSADVTDALKDGGPQEVVVAVTDTGGPNQPTGKQSTRPGGIFYTQSSGIWQTVWMEPVAPVSIDDVVTTPDIDTGTLAVKVESARASAGARVEAVARDTRGRVVGRITGPAGEELRLPVANQRLWSPDDPYLYDLEVRLTDGRSSDRIDSYFGMRKIAVEKVGGFPKLVLNGKPVFSLATLDQGFWPDGLYTQPSDEALAFDLEAHKKLGFNAVRKHIKVESSRWFYHADRLGLLVWQDFVSGDLTDETGRKAFVDQGREMMRQHHDSPSVIGWIVFNEGWGEWNREETGRIAEAVKAADPSRIVNAHSGVNCCNSKGDSGKGDVLDHHDYNNTDAPYPDHRAAMDGEHGGFTLRTPGHMWPGAPTVIYSGVADKEALTRKYVENTEKFYLEAAGAELSGSVYTQISDLENELNGLYTYDRREIKVDPVRVRAVNRKVIAAGAAAGRRAPLKGGASWSLDEGTGTTARDSGPQKRPLALNEGAAWAPGVGGSALRFDGKGGFAQTDGPVVDTTASYTVSAWAALDALPGNYATVVSQDGRRQENPFYLQYGQGAFAFSTPGGNRARYATTPELGRWYHLVGVRDTARNEIRLYVDGALAATATPGPADVSTGPLAVGRARWGGGNVDFWNGAVDQVRVFDKALSAEEVTALHTAEKP
;
A
#
# COMPACT_ATOMS: atom_id res chain seq x y z
N MET A 1 13.03 -1.39 49.34
CA MET A 1 12.77 -1.72 50.77
C MET A 1 11.32 -1.34 51.12
N THR A 2 10.65 -2.16 51.94
CA THR A 2 9.43 -1.89 52.76
C THR A 2 8.61 -0.62 52.49
N ARG A 3 7.38 -0.74 51.97
CA ARG A 3 6.09 -0.91 52.69
C ARG A 3 5.67 0.26 53.62
N ARG A 4 4.56 0.95 53.32
CA ARG A 4 3.26 0.84 54.04
C ARG A 4 2.11 1.71 53.48
N ASN A 5 0.88 1.25 53.73
CA ASN A 5 -0.41 1.90 53.44
C ASN A 5 -0.63 3.20 54.24
N ILE A 6 -1.62 4.03 53.84
CA ILE A 6 -2.74 4.50 54.70
C ILE A 6 -3.80 5.28 53.87
N ARG A 7 -5.08 4.85 53.98
CA ARG A 7 -6.35 5.57 53.67
C ARG A 7 -6.82 6.30 54.96
N PRO A 8 -7.97 7.03 55.06
CA PRO A 8 -8.92 7.60 54.06
C PRO A 8 -9.33 9.07 54.39
N ARG A 9 -10.31 9.64 53.66
CA ARG A 9 -11.58 10.29 54.14
C ARG A 9 -12.10 11.34 53.14
N THR A 10 -13.18 11.07 52.40
CA THR A 10 -14.61 11.35 52.74
C THR A 10 -14.95 12.83 52.93
N GLY A 11 -15.67 13.40 51.95
CA GLY A 11 -16.53 14.58 52.08
C GLY A 11 -17.82 14.31 51.30
N THR A 12 -18.97 14.56 51.91
CA THR A 12 -20.27 14.05 51.44
C THR A 12 -21.38 15.07 51.71
N TRP A 13 -22.36 15.11 50.79
CA TRP A 13 -23.73 15.65 50.93
C TRP A 13 -23.90 17.19 50.87
N ALA A 14 -25.06 17.74 50.44
CA ALA A 14 -26.18 17.25 49.61
C ALA A 14 -27.23 18.39 49.40
N LEU A 15 -28.37 18.06 48.76
CA LEU A 15 -29.70 18.72 48.80
C LEU A 15 -29.93 19.85 47.77
N LEU A 16 -30.78 19.64 46.74
CA LEU A 16 -32.26 19.87 46.67
C LEU A 16 -32.61 21.34 46.32
N THR A 17 -33.67 21.69 45.56
CA THR A 17 -34.94 21.03 45.16
C THR A 17 -35.39 21.64 43.79
N ALA A 18 -36.06 20.93 42.86
CA ALA A 18 -37.52 20.95 42.56
C ALA A 18 -38.19 22.35 42.52
N ALA A 19 -39.19 22.70 41.69
CA ALA A 19 -40.05 22.02 40.69
C ALA A 19 -40.93 23.12 39.98
N ALA A 20 -41.79 22.91 38.96
CA ALA A 20 -41.97 21.93 37.86
C ALA A 20 -43.24 22.33 37.04
N LEU A 21 -43.63 21.54 36.02
CA LEU A 21 -44.95 21.46 35.34
C LEU A 21 -45.40 22.60 34.36
N VAL A 22 -46.26 22.39 33.33
CA VAL A 22 -46.55 21.22 32.43
C VAL A 22 -47.58 21.58 31.32
N LEU A 23 -47.54 20.91 30.14
CA LEU A 23 -48.63 20.71 29.11
C LEU A 23 -49.28 21.95 28.44
N SER A 24 -49.87 21.92 27.22
CA SER A 24 -49.99 20.89 26.15
C SER A 24 -50.57 21.43 24.82
N ALA A 25 -50.20 20.77 23.71
CA ALA A 25 -51.01 20.44 22.50
C ALA A 25 -51.56 21.54 21.55
N GLY A 26 -51.49 21.28 20.23
CA GLY A 26 -52.29 21.98 19.19
C GLY A 26 -51.71 21.94 17.76
N VAL A 27 -52.38 21.24 16.83
CA VAL A 27 -52.01 20.99 15.42
C VAL A 27 -53.34 20.81 14.64
N PRO A 28 -53.59 21.24 13.36
CA PRO A 28 -52.66 21.31 12.22
C PRO A 28 -52.81 22.49 11.19
N ALA A 29 -51.97 22.45 10.14
CA ALA A 29 -52.25 22.75 8.71
C ALA A 29 -52.54 24.18 8.14
N ALA A 30 -51.64 24.59 7.22
CA ALA A 30 -51.87 24.94 5.80
C ALA A 30 -52.49 26.27 5.30
N THR A 31 -51.72 26.90 4.38
CA THR A 31 -52.08 27.66 3.16
C THR A 31 -52.60 29.11 3.15
N ALA A 32 -51.89 29.92 2.32
CA ALA A 32 -52.36 30.92 1.34
C ALA A 32 -52.72 32.39 1.73
N ALA A 33 -51.91 33.29 1.15
CA ALA A 33 -52.27 34.51 0.39
C ALA A 33 -53.04 35.71 1.02
N ALA A 34 -52.31 36.82 1.17
CA ALA A 34 -52.61 38.20 0.76
C ALA A 34 -54.03 38.83 0.93
N GLY A 35 -54.11 39.88 1.77
CA GLY A 35 -55.22 40.86 1.80
C GLY A 35 -54.96 41.98 2.85
N PRO A 36 -55.43 43.23 2.69
CA PRO A 36 -54.74 44.39 3.27
C PRO A 36 -55.50 45.23 4.35
N SER A 37 -54.79 46.25 4.86
CA SER A 37 -55.25 47.48 5.54
C SER A 37 -55.50 47.45 7.06
N PRO A 38 -55.44 48.62 7.77
CA PRO A 38 -54.88 49.94 7.41
C PRO A 38 -53.81 50.48 8.41
N ALA A 39 -53.26 51.66 8.10
CA ALA A 39 -52.16 52.29 8.83
C ALA A 39 -52.56 53.13 10.06
N SER A 40 -51.59 53.34 10.96
CA SER A 40 -51.52 54.47 11.91
C SER A 40 -50.28 55.32 11.58
N PRO A 41 -50.26 56.63 11.94
CA PRO A 41 -49.43 57.62 11.24
C PRO A 41 -47.97 57.74 11.72
N ALA A 42 -47.19 58.44 10.91
CA ALA A 42 -45.74 58.56 10.99
C ALA A 42 -45.20 59.17 12.30
N SER A 43 -44.13 58.56 12.82
CA SER A 43 -43.09 59.24 13.60
C SER A 43 -41.85 59.44 12.71
N ALA A 44 -41.07 60.48 12.97
CA ALA A 44 -39.98 60.91 12.10
C ALA A 44 -38.85 59.88 11.98
N ALA A 45 -38.19 59.86 10.81
CA ALA A 45 -37.11 58.93 10.53
C ALA A 45 -35.83 59.28 11.33
N SER A 46 -35.36 58.33 12.15
CA SER A 46 -33.94 58.22 12.47
C SER A 46 -33.21 57.57 11.29
N PRO A 47 -31.97 57.97 10.96
CA PRO A 47 -31.20 57.29 9.92
C PRO A 47 -30.93 55.84 10.33
N ALA A 48 -31.08 54.92 9.39
CA ALA A 48 -30.79 53.51 9.61
C ALA A 48 -29.31 53.33 9.97
N SER A 49 -29.03 52.45 10.93
CA SER A 49 -27.68 51.97 11.20
C SER A 49 -27.07 51.39 9.91
N PRO A 50 -25.77 51.59 9.64
CA PRO A 50 -25.13 50.99 8.49
C PRO A 50 -25.30 49.47 8.53
N SER A 51 -25.55 48.88 7.36
CA SER A 51 -25.67 47.43 7.24
C SER A 51 -24.35 46.75 7.61
N ALA A 52 -24.41 45.48 8.04
CA ALA A 52 -23.23 44.66 8.39
C ALA A 52 -22.28 44.34 7.20
N ARG A 53 -22.30 45.16 6.13
CA ARG A 53 -21.39 45.12 4.98
C ARG A 53 -20.20 46.08 5.12
N ASP A 54 -20.30 47.08 6.00
CA ASP A 54 -19.28 48.14 6.18
C ASP A 54 -18.50 48.03 7.50
N ALA A 55 -18.55 46.87 8.18
CA ALA A 55 -17.68 46.62 9.32
C ALA A 55 -16.25 46.38 8.81
N ALA A 56 -15.29 47.19 9.25
CA ALA A 56 -13.87 46.92 9.04
C ALA A 56 -13.54 45.54 9.63
N VAL A 57 -12.94 44.66 8.84
CA VAL A 57 -12.53 43.34 9.31
C VAL A 57 -11.19 43.47 9.99
N GLU A 58 -11.13 43.07 11.26
CA GLU A 58 -9.88 42.98 11.99
C GLU A 58 -9.01 41.91 11.35
N VAL A 59 -7.82 42.31 10.93
CA VAL A 59 -6.84 41.44 10.28
C VAL A 59 -5.92 40.86 11.35
N HIS A 60 -5.81 39.54 11.37
CA HIS A 60 -4.98 38.80 12.31
C HIS A 60 -3.75 38.16 11.63
N GLY A 61 -2.77 37.75 12.43
CA GLY A 61 -1.52 37.15 11.96
C GLY A 61 -0.30 38.08 12.06
N LEU A 62 0.82 37.63 11.49
CA LEU A 62 2.13 38.27 11.57
C LEU A 62 2.70 38.53 10.18
N LYS A 63 3.42 39.65 10.01
CA LYS A 63 4.24 39.92 8.82
C LYS A 63 5.44 38.98 8.81
N GLY A 64 5.40 37.96 7.97
CA GLY A 64 6.50 37.02 7.73
C GLY A 64 7.41 37.51 6.61
N GLU A 65 8.67 37.74 6.90
CA GLU A 65 9.72 38.18 5.97
C GLU A 65 10.71 37.02 5.77
N TYR A 66 10.96 36.63 4.51
CA TYR A 66 11.75 35.44 4.17
C TYR A 66 12.97 35.81 3.32
N PHE A 67 14.15 35.36 3.74
CA PHE A 67 15.44 35.83 3.23
C PHE A 67 16.35 34.66 2.83
N SER A 68 17.25 34.91 1.88
CA SER A 68 18.48 34.13 1.68
C SER A 68 19.59 34.66 2.60
N MET A 69 20.40 33.75 3.13
CA MET A 69 21.67 34.10 3.79
C MET A 69 22.71 34.59 2.77
N SER A 70 23.67 35.41 3.22
CA SER A 70 24.79 35.86 2.37
C SER A 70 25.76 34.73 2.00
N ALA A 71 25.90 33.73 2.89
CA ALA A 71 26.69 32.52 2.69
C ALA A 71 26.17 31.37 3.57
N PRO A 72 26.48 30.09 3.26
CA PRO A 72 26.20 28.96 4.14
C PRO A 72 26.71 29.20 5.58
N GLY A 73 25.84 29.01 6.58
CA GLY A 73 26.17 29.23 7.98
C GLY A 73 26.26 30.70 8.43
N ALA A 74 26.01 31.69 7.55
CA ALA A 74 26.06 33.11 7.93
C ALA A 74 24.90 33.51 8.86
N ARG A 75 23.71 32.88 8.68
CA ARG A 75 22.50 33.07 9.50
C ARG A 75 22.08 34.53 9.65
N ASP A 76 22.28 35.28 8.58
CA ASP A 76 21.91 36.67 8.42
C ASP A 76 20.65 36.82 7.55
N PHE A 77 20.08 38.03 7.58
CA PHE A 77 18.88 38.40 6.83
C PHE A 77 19.30 39.19 5.59
N ALA A 78 20.14 38.58 4.74
CA ALA A 78 20.92 39.32 3.74
C ALA A 78 20.12 39.79 2.53
N GLU A 79 19.31 38.91 1.92
CA GLU A 79 18.51 39.22 0.73
C GLU A 79 17.06 38.80 0.95
N LEU A 80 16.15 39.78 1.05
CA LEU A 80 14.71 39.54 1.19
C LEU A 80 14.15 38.97 -0.11
N GLY A 81 13.69 37.72 -0.09
CA GLY A 81 13.00 37.09 -1.21
C GLY A 81 11.51 37.44 -1.28
N GLY A 82 10.85 37.58 -0.13
CA GLY A 82 9.44 37.96 -0.12
C GLY A 82 8.82 38.13 1.28
N VAL A 83 7.57 38.58 1.28
CA VAL A 83 6.77 38.85 2.48
C VAL A 83 5.43 38.11 2.40
N SER A 84 4.94 37.62 3.54
CA SER A 84 3.67 36.92 3.75
C SER A 84 2.92 37.56 4.92
N LEU A 85 1.60 37.35 4.99
CA LEU A 85 0.89 37.45 6.28
C LEU A 85 0.59 36.02 6.74
N ASP A 86 1.32 35.58 7.75
CA ASP A 86 1.20 34.24 8.29
C ASP A 86 0.25 34.24 9.49
N PRO A 87 -0.78 33.39 9.52
CA PRO A 87 -1.82 33.44 10.55
C PRO A 87 -1.27 33.05 11.93
N GLN A 88 -0.38 32.05 11.98
CA GLN A 88 0.17 31.48 13.21
C GLN A 88 1.50 30.79 12.92
N ILE A 89 2.34 30.64 13.95
CA ILE A 89 3.60 29.90 13.85
C ILE A 89 3.33 28.40 14.09
N ASP A 90 2.86 27.71 13.05
CA ASP A 90 2.53 26.28 13.03
C ASP A 90 3.03 25.60 11.75
N PHE A 91 4.32 25.77 11.47
CA PHE A 91 4.93 25.35 10.21
C PHE A 91 5.59 23.98 10.33
N SER A 92 4.88 22.95 9.89
CA SER A 92 5.42 21.59 9.71
C SER A 92 6.35 21.44 8.50
N GLY A 93 6.61 22.53 7.76
CA GLY A 93 7.40 22.54 6.53
C GLY A 93 7.46 23.93 5.91
N LEU A 94 8.64 24.56 5.90
CA LEU A 94 8.90 25.88 5.31
C LEU A 94 9.74 25.84 4.01
N THR A 95 10.38 24.71 3.68
CA THR A 95 11.26 24.59 2.51
C THR A 95 10.58 24.99 1.20
N GLY A 96 9.30 24.67 1.02
CA GLY A 96 8.50 25.10 -0.14
C GLY A 96 8.17 26.60 -0.15
N THR A 97 8.00 27.23 1.02
CA THR A 97 7.82 28.69 1.15
C THR A 97 9.13 29.41 0.84
N PHE A 98 10.25 28.96 1.42
CA PHE A 98 11.57 29.45 1.09
C PHE A 98 11.86 29.30 -0.42
N GLN A 99 11.65 28.11 -1.00
CA GLN A 99 11.89 27.90 -2.44
C GLN A 99 11.03 28.79 -3.34
N SER A 100 9.79 29.11 -2.93
CA SER A 100 8.88 29.99 -3.68
C SER A 100 9.22 31.48 -3.54
N LEU A 101 9.72 31.91 -2.37
CA LEU A 101 10.01 33.33 -2.09
C LEU A 101 11.48 33.71 -2.37
N THR A 102 12.44 32.88 -1.98
CA THR A 102 13.89 33.17 -2.07
C THR A 102 14.58 32.46 -3.23
N GLY A 103 13.90 31.54 -3.90
CA GLY A 103 14.48 30.68 -4.94
C GLY A 103 15.37 29.56 -4.41
N ARG A 104 15.44 29.35 -3.09
CA ARG A 104 16.26 28.31 -2.42
C ARG A 104 15.49 27.68 -1.26
N SER A 105 15.73 26.41 -0.97
CA SER A 105 15.18 25.72 0.21
C SER A 105 16.12 25.68 1.42
N GLU A 106 17.39 26.00 1.23
CA GLU A 106 18.49 25.90 2.19
C GLU A 106 19.27 27.21 2.28
N HIS A 107 19.97 27.43 3.40
CA HIS A 107 20.67 28.67 3.75
C HIS A 107 19.75 29.90 3.68
N THR A 108 18.64 29.82 4.42
CA THR A 108 17.60 30.86 4.50
C THR A 108 17.34 31.31 5.93
N THR A 109 16.73 32.48 6.09
CA THR A 109 16.27 32.99 7.40
C THR A 109 14.85 33.53 7.27
N ALA A 110 14.07 33.48 8.36
CA ALA A 110 12.72 34.02 8.41
C ALA A 110 12.53 34.88 9.67
N ARG A 111 11.79 35.97 9.53
CA ARG A 111 11.39 36.87 10.62
C ARG A 111 9.88 37.07 10.57
N TRP A 112 9.21 36.88 11.69
CA TRP A 112 7.80 37.24 11.87
C TRP A 112 7.69 38.44 12.80
N THR A 113 6.93 39.47 12.42
CA THR A 113 6.73 40.70 13.20
C THR A 113 5.26 41.09 13.28
N GLY A 114 4.89 41.75 14.38
CA GLY A 114 3.54 42.26 14.61
C GLY A 114 3.31 42.56 16.08
N ARG A 115 2.06 42.45 16.51
CA ARG A 115 1.64 42.52 17.90
C ARG A 115 1.12 41.17 18.39
N ILE A 116 1.24 40.88 19.68
CA ILE A 116 0.57 39.78 20.38
C ILE A 116 -0.33 40.31 21.50
N GLU A 117 -1.53 39.73 21.64
CA GLU A 117 -2.49 40.02 22.70
C GLU A 117 -2.88 38.74 23.44
N ALA A 118 -2.96 38.80 24.77
CA ALA A 118 -3.37 37.67 25.60
C ALA A 118 -4.90 37.67 25.82
N PRO A 119 -5.59 36.52 25.68
CA PRO A 119 -7.05 36.44 25.88
C PRO A 119 -7.48 36.69 27.34
N VAL A 120 -6.59 36.48 28.31
CA VAL A 120 -6.78 36.78 29.73
C VAL A 120 -5.47 37.31 30.31
N THR A 121 -5.54 38.24 31.27
CA THR A 121 -4.33 38.72 31.97
C THR A 121 -3.69 37.60 32.79
N GLY A 122 -2.38 37.40 32.66
CA GLY A 122 -1.66 36.40 33.41
C GLY A 122 -0.21 36.20 32.95
N ASP A 123 0.47 35.24 33.58
CA ASP A 123 1.84 34.88 33.23
C ASP A 123 1.84 33.76 32.19
N TYR A 124 2.35 34.05 31.00
CA TYR A 124 2.42 33.16 29.85
C TYR A 124 3.83 32.61 29.65
N THR A 125 3.95 31.29 29.59
CA THR A 125 5.18 30.59 29.22
C THR A 125 5.12 30.22 27.75
N PHE A 126 6.06 30.69 26.94
CA PHE A 126 6.20 30.33 25.54
C PHE A 126 7.04 29.06 25.38
N HIS A 127 6.67 28.23 24.40
CA HIS A 127 7.37 27.01 24.02
C HIS A 127 7.58 27.02 22.51
N GLY A 128 8.82 27.19 22.06
CA GLY A 128 9.20 27.15 20.65
C GLY A 128 9.90 25.85 20.30
N ILE A 129 9.68 25.32 19.10
CA ILE A 129 10.47 24.22 18.53
C ILE A 129 10.62 24.46 17.03
N GLY A 130 11.82 24.24 16.49
CA GLY A 130 12.13 24.45 15.09
C GLY A 130 13.19 23.47 14.58
N ASP A 131 13.31 23.36 13.26
CA ASP A 131 14.29 22.50 12.58
C ASP A 131 15.72 23.02 12.77
N ASN A 132 15.89 24.31 13.05
CA ASN A 132 17.17 24.95 13.34
C ASN A 132 16.93 26.07 14.38
N GLY A 133 17.98 26.81 14.76
CA GLY A 133 17.91 27.80 15.83
C GLY A 133 16.93 28.95 15.58
N PHE A 134 16.37 29.47 16.67
CA PHE A 134 15.34 30.52 16.66
C PHE A 134 15.44 31.44 17.90
N ARG A 135 14.85 32.64 17.79
CA ARG A 135 14.77 33.64 18.86
C ARG A 135 13.42 34.31 18.90
N LEU A 136 12.82 34.41 20.08
CA LEU A 136 11.56 35.08 20.32
C LEU A 136 11.77 36.32 21.19
N PHE A 137 11.19 37.44 20.77
CA PHE A 137 11.20 38.71 21.47
C PHE A 137 9.76 39.17 21.74
N VAL A 138 9.52 39.69 22.94
CA VAL A 138 8.27 40.37 23.32
C VAL A 138 8.62 41.74 23.90
N ASP A 139 7.97 42.80 23.44
CA ASP A 139 8.29 44.20 23.79
C ASP A 139 9.77 44.58 23.57
N GLY A 140 10.42 43.93 22.60
CA GLY A 140 11.83 44.10 22.26
C GLY A 140 12.80 43.23 23.08
N GLU A 141 12.36 42.67 24.21
CA GLU A 141 13.18 41.84 25.10
C GLU A 141 13.20 40.37 24.64
N PRO A 142 14.37 39.70 24.61
CA PRO A 142 14.47 38.28 24.23
C PRO A 142 13.89 37.38 25.33
N VAL A 143 12.79 36.69 25.01
CA VAL A 143 12.15 35.70 25.91
C VAL A 143 12.58 34.27 25.62
N ILE A 144 13.08 34.00 24.40
CA ILE A 144 13.84 32.80 24.03
C ILE A 144 14.99 33.24 23.12
N ASP A 145 16.23 32.83 23.42
CA ASP A 145 17.38 33.01 22.53
C ASP A 145 18.12 31.68 22.35
N HIS A 146 17.89 31.01 21.21
CA HIS A 146 18.43 29.70 20.88
C HIS A 146 19.00 29.69 19.45
N TRP A 147 19.96 30.58 19.18
CA TRP A 147 20.55 30.76 17.84
C TRP A 147 21.67 29.76 17.52
N VAL A 148 21.41 28.47 17.66
CA VAL A 148 22.38 27.36 17.45
C VAL A 148 21.89 26.33 16.43
N PRO A 149 22.79 25.62 15.72
CA PRO A 149 22.42 24.67 14.66
C PRO A 149 22.15 23.28 15.23
N ASP A 150 21.10 23.16 16.03
CA ASP A 150 20.47 21.88 16.36
C ASP A 150 18.99 21.90 15.97
N TRP A 151 18.41 20.72 15.81
CA TRP A 151 17.06 20.53 15.28
C TRP A 151 16.12 19.88 16.29
N ASP A 152 14.83 20.19 16.17
CA ASP A 152 13.72 19.64 16.95
C ASP A 152 13.93 19.72 18.48
N ARG A 153 14.68 20.74 18.93
CA ARG A 153 14.89 21.03 20.35
C ARG A 153 13.92 22.07 20.85
N GLU A 154 12.93 21.63 21.62
CA GLU A 154 11.98 22.54 22.25
C GLU A 154 12.66 23.42 23.31
N GLN A 155 12.46 24.73 23.18
CA GLN A 155 12.88 25.76 24.12
C GLN A 155 11.67 26.32 24.84
N THR A 156 11.83 26.66 26.12
CA THR A 156 10.76 27.19 26.98
C THR A 156 11.22 28.48 27.64
N SER A 157 10.43 29.54 27.54
CA SER A 157 10.73 30.85 28.14
C SER A 157 10.57 30.85 29.66
N ALA A 158 11.09 31.89 30.32
CA ALA A 158 10.52 32.30 31.61
C ALA A 158 9.07 32.79 31.42
N PRO A 159 8.21 32.80 32.45
CA PRO A 159 6.88 33.36 32.35
C PRO A 159 6.92 34.86 32.03
N VAL A 160 6.15 35.28 31.03
CA VAL A 160 6.00 36.66 30.55
C VAL A 160 4.62 37.17 30.98
N HIS A 161 4.57 38.27 31.71
CA HIS A 161 3.28 38.84 32.13
C HIS A 161 2.63 39.58 30.96
N LEU A 162 1.47 39.09 30.50
CA LEU A 162 0.69 39.71 29.43
C LEU A 162 -0.68 40.13 29.97
N LYS A 163 -1.20 41.26 29.49
CA LYS A 163 -2.48 41.82 29.94
C LYS A 163 -3.51 41.79 28.81
N ALA A 164 -4.72 41.31 29.12
CA ALA A 164 -5.81 41.29 28.15
C ALA A 164 -6.24 42.70 27.76
N GLY A 165 -6.47 42.94 26.47
CA GLY A 165 -6.71 44.27 25.91
C GLY A 165 -5.44 45.09 25.65
N GLU A 166 -4.23 44.56 25.90
CA GLU A 166 -2.96 45.23 25.58
C GLU A 166 -2.19 44.46 24.50
N LYS A 167 -1.79 45.19 23.44
CA LYS A 167 -1.07 44.67 22.27
C LYS A 167 0.45 44.87 22.44
N HIS A 168 1.14 43.80 22.81
CA HIS A 168 2.60 43.77 23.02
C HIS A 168 3.35 43.64 21.68
N ASP A 169 4.53 44.22 21.53
CA ASP A 169 5.36 44.01 20.32
C ASP A 169 5.84 42.56 20.25
N PHE A 170 5.73 41.93 19.07
CA PHE A 170 6.12 40.54 18.85
C PHE A 170 7.14 40.45 17.71
N ARG A 171 8.25 39.73 17.95
CA ARG A 171 9.18 39.32 16.88
C ARG A 171 9.69 37.91 17.12
N LEU A 172 9.52 37.02 16.14
CA LEU A 172 10.17 35.71 16.09
C LEU A 172 11.15 35.69 14.91
N GLU A 173 12.32 35.09 15.11
CA GLU A 173 13.33 34.89 14.07
C GLU A 173 13.78 33.43 14.06
N MET A 174 14.03 32.86 12.88
CA MET A 174 14.67 31.53 12.73
C MET A 174 15.61 31.50 11.52
N PHE A 175 16.52 30.52 11.50
CA PHE A 175 17.36 30.23 10.35
C PHE A 175 17.19 28.77 9.91
N GLN A 176 17.53 28.47 8.65
CA GLN A 176 17.65 27.11 8.12
C GLN A 176 18.99 26.98 7.40
N ASP A 177 19.88 26.11 7.89
CA ASP A 177 21.12 25.79 7.19
C ASP A 177 20.88 24.77 6.06
N VAL A 178 20.51 23.51 6.34
CA VAL A 178 20.30 22.45 5.33
C VAL A 178 19.18 21.49 5.74
N GLY A 179 18.59 20.76 4.78
CA GLY A 179 17.66 19.65 5.03
C GLY A 179 16.18 20.06 5.11
N GLY A 180 15.57 19.84 6.29
CA GLY A 180 14.17 20.19 6.56
C GLY A 180 13.98 21.70 6.70
N ALA A 181 12.81 22.11 7.17
CA ALA A 181 12.59 23.44 7.75
C ALA A 181 11.23 23.44 8.46
N ASN A 182 11.21 23.63 9.77
CA ASN A 182 9.99 23.63 10.58
C ASN A 182 10.10 24.70 11.68
N MET A 183 8.96 25.24 12.13
CA MET A 183 8.89 26.19 13.25
C MET A 183 7.49 26.20 13.86
N PHE A 184 7.40 26.00 15.17
CA PHE A 184 6.15 25.97 15.93
C PHE A 184 6.27 26.82 17.20
N LEU A 185 5.23 27.61 17.51
CA LEU A 185 5.14 28.37 18.77
C LEU A 185 3.87 28.02 19.56
N ARG A 186 4.05 27.65 20.83
CA ARG A 186 2.97 27.32 21.75
C ARG A 186 3.09 28.19 23.01
N TRP A 187 2.00 28.33 23.75
CA TRP A 187 1.98 29.00 25.05
C TRP A 187 1.19 28.21 26.10
N SER A 188 1.49 28.44 27.37
CA SER A 188 0.75 27.92 28.53
C SER A 188 0.68 28.98 29.63
N THR A 189 -0.23 28.81 30.60
CA THR A 189 -0.23 29.55 31.88
C THR A 189 -0.38 28.54 33.02
N PRO A 190 -0.28 28.93 34.31
CA PRO A 190 -0.53 28.03 35.43
C PRO A 190 -1.93 27.36 35.45
N THR A 191 -2.89 27.89 34.68
CA THR A 191 -4.26 27.35 34.56
C THR A 191 -4.66 26.98 33.13
N MET A 192 -3.84 27.30 32.13
CA MET A 192 -4.08 27.04 30.71
C MET A 192 -3.07 26.01 30.17
N PRO A 193 -3.50 24.84 29.68
CA PRO A 193 -2.58 23.84 29.16
C PRO A 193 -1.83 24.36 27.92
N LYS A 194 -0.65 23.79 27.67
CA LYS A 194 0.18 24.12 26.51
C LYS A 194 -0.60 23.90 25.20
N GLN A 195 -0.81 24.99 24.46
CA GLN A 195 -1.54 25.02 23.20
C GLN A 195 -0.86 25.94 22.18
N LEU A 196 -1.24 25.81 20.91
CA LEU A 196 -0.82 26.72 19.83
C LEU A 196 -1.23 28.16 20.18
N VAL A 197 -0.37 29.14 19.84
CA VAL A 197 -0.77 30.56 19.90
C VAL A 197 -1.73 30.81 18.73
N PRO A 198 -3.01 31.14 19.00
CA PRO A 198 -4.02 31.21 17.95
C PRO A 198 -3.82 32.44 17.07
N GLU A 199 -4.27 32.37 15.80
CA GLU A 199 -4.21 33.49 14.85
C GLU A 199 -4.77 34.79 15.44
N SER A 200 -5.91 34.72 16.14
CA SER A 200 -6.56 35.87 16.78
C SER A 200 -5.74 36.56 17.87
N ALA A 201 -4.67 35.93 18.38
CA ALA A 201 -3.76 36.58 19.32
C ALA A 201 -2.76 37.51 18.60
N PHE A 202 -2.62 37.42 17.28
CA PHE A 202 -1.69 38.24 16.51
C PHE A 202 -2.41 39.36 15.73
N THR A 203 -1.74 40.51 15.61
CA THR A 203 -2.10 41.59 14.68
C THR A 203 -0.86 41.96 13.87
N PRO A 204 -0.93 42.19 12.55
CA PRO A 204 0.21 42.67 11.78
C PRO A 204 0.66 44.09 12.24
N PRO A 205 1.86 44.53 11.82
CA PRO A 205 2.27 45.93 11.97
C PRO A 205 1.28 46.90 11.29
N ASP A 206 1.04 48.07 11.88
CA ASP A 206 0.06 49.06 11.38
C ASP A 206 0.41 49.62 9.98
N ASP A 207 1.68 49.53 9.57
CA ASP A 207 2.20 49.92 8.26
C ASP A 207 2.24 48.78 7.24
N PHE A 208 1.86 47.56 7.62
CA PHE A 208 1.84 46.41 6.72
C PHE A 208 0.49 46.30 6.00
N GLU A 209 0.49 46.65 4.73
CA GLU A 209 -0.69 46.57 3.86
C GLU A 209 -1.06 45.11 3.54
N VAL A 210 -2.32 44.75 3.79
CA VAL A 210 -2.77 43.35 3.74
C VAL A 210 -3.72 43.06 2.58
N TYR A 211 -3.26 42.18 1.70
CA TYR A 211 -3.99 41.73 0.52
C TYR A 211 -4.22 40.21 0.52
N PRO A 212 -5.40 39.73 0.10
CA PRO A 212 -6.72 40.35 0.35
C PRO A 212 -6.99 40.42 1.86
N VAL A 213 -7.72 41.39 2.38
CA VAL A 213 -8.00 41.46 3.83
C VAL A 213 -8.72 40.21 4.37
N GLU A 214 -9.53 39.52 3.57
CA GLU A 214 -10.22 38.30 3.99
C GLU A 214 -10.25 37.24 2.88
N PRO A 215 -9.31 36.27 2.90
CA PRO A 215 -9.38 35.04 2.11
C PRO A 215 -10.20 33.95 2.83
N ALA A 216 -11.24 33.43 2.18
CA ALA A 216 -12.13 32.43 2.77
C ALA A 216 -12.68 31.43 1.73
N VAL A 217 -12.75 30.15 2.10
CA VAL A 217 -13.47 29.10 1.37
C VAL A 217 -14.84 28.89 2.04
N PRO A 218 -15.96 29.19 1.35
CA PRO A 218 -17.31 28.98 1.89
C PRO A 218 -17.67 27.50 2.09
N ALA A 219 -18.83 27.26 2.69
CA ALA A 219 -19.33 25.93 3.02
C ALA A 219 -19.44 24.95 1.84
N ASP A 220 -19.57 25.43 0.60
CA ASP A 220 -19.62 24.59 -0.60
C ASP A 220 -18.26 24.02 -1.05
N GLY A 221 -17.15 24.54 -0.52
CA GLY A 221 -15.77 24.15 -0.87
C GLY A 221 -15.34 24.46 -2.31
N ARG A 222 -16.21 25.02 -3.16
CA ARG A 222 -15.99 25.17 -4.61
C ARG A 222 -15.58 26.58 -5.03
N GLN A 223 -15.62 27.54 -4.12
CA GLN A 223 -15.11 28.88 -4.36
C GLN A 223 -14.07 29.26 -3.31
N LEU A 224 -13.07 30.03 -3.73
CA LEU A 224 -12.26 30.83 -2.85
C LEU A 224 -12.68 32.28 -3.01
N ARG A 225 -13.10 32.91 -1.91
CA ARG A 225 -13.50 34.31 -1.80
C ARG A 225 -12.31 35.12 -1.31
N LEU A 226 -11.91 36.13 -2.07
CA LEU A 226 -10.84 37.07 -1.71
C LEU A 226 -11.46 38.47 -1.61
N ARG A 227 -11.75 38.95 -0.40
CA ARG A 227 -12.31 40.30 -0.17
C ARG A 227 -11.18 41.31 0.02
N PHE A 228 -11.28 42.44 -0.69
CA PHE A 228 -10.38 43.59 -0.60
C PHE A 228 -11.13 44.79 0.03
N ASP A 229 -10.40 45.83 0.44
CA ASP A 229 -11.00 47.04 1.02
C ASP A 229 -11.52 48.02 -0.04
N HIS A 230 -11.01 47.95 -1.27
CA HIS A 230 -11.44 48.80 -2.37
C HIS A 230 -11.93 47.97 -3.56
N ARG A 231 -12.50 48.66 -4.55
CA ARG A 231 -13.02 48.02 -5.75
C ARG A 231 -11.89 47.31 -6.51
N VAL A 232 -12.12 46.04 -6.85
CA VAL A 232 -11.15 45.24 -7.61
C VAL A 232 -11.26 45.44 -9.13
N GLY A 233 -10.13 45.27 -9.83
CA GLY A 233 -10.02 45.36 -11.29
C GLY A 233 -8.77 44.66 -11.83
N GLY A 234 -8.61 44.59 -13.15
CA GLY A 234 -7.45 43.94 -13.79
C GLY A 234 -7.43 42.42 -13.63
N LEU A 235 -8.58 41.76 -13.74
CA LEU A 235 -8.73 40.31 -13.49
C LEU A 235 -8.34 39.43 -14.69
N GLU A 236 -8.08 40.01 -15.86
CA GLU A 236 -7.98 39.32 -17.15
C GLU A 236 -6.91 38.22 -17.17
N LYS A 237 -5.79 38.42 -16.46
CA LYS A 237 -4.68 37.46 -16.37
C LYS A 237 -4.49 36.84 -14.99
N VAL A 238 -5.29 37.23 -14.00
CA VAL A 238 -5.08 36.80 -12.60
C VAL A 238 -5.12 35.29 -12.46
N ALA A 239 -5.92 34.58 -13.26
CA ALA A 239 -5.97 33.12 -13.25
C ALA A 239 -4.67 32.42 -13.70
N GLU A 240 -3.83 33.08 -14.51
CA GLU A 240 -2.53 32.56 -14.99
C GLU A 240 -1.42 32.78 -13.94
N HIS A 241 -1.66 33.71 -13.01
CA HIS A 241 -0.72 34.24 -12.03
C HIS A 241 -1.11 33.93 -10.57
N LEU A 242 -2.17 33.13 -10.39
CA LEU A 242 -2.75 32.76 -9.10
C LEU A 242 -2.70 31.24 -8.94
N THR A 243 -2.02 30.78 -7.91
CA THR A 243 -2.06 29.40 -7.42
C THR A 243 -2.94 29.33 -6.18
N VAL A 244 -3.89 28.40 -6.16
CA VAL A 244 -4.60 27.99 -4.95
C VAL A 244 -4.17 26.57 -4.63
N GLU A 245 -3.81 26.29 -3.38
CA GLU A 245 -3.46 24.95 -2.92
C GLU A 245 -4.36 24.52 -1.77
N ALA A 246 -4.69 23.23 -1.70
CA ALA A 246 -5.23 22.59 -0.51
C ALA A 246 -4.22 21.53 -0.04
N ASP A 247 -3.72 21.65 1.19
CA ASP A 247 -2.69 20.78 1.78
C ASP A 247 -1.50 20.51 0.84
N THR A 248 -0.88 21.59 0.33
CA THR A 248 0.22 21.60 -0.67
C THR A 248 -0.14 21.08 -2.07
N THR A 249 -1.41 20.76 -2.35
CA THR A 249 -1.87 20.27 -3.65
C THR A 249 -2.51 21.40 -4.46
N PRO A 250 -1.96 21.79 -5.63
CA PRO A 250 -2.55 22.79 -6.49
C PRO A 250 -3.98 22.41 -6.92
N MET A 251 -4.91 23.32 -6.66
CA MET A 251 -6.34 23.20 -6.97
C MET A 251 -6.60 23.85 -8.34
N PRO A 252 -7.10 23.12 -9.36
CA PRO A 252 -7.29 23.70 -10.68
C PRO A 252 -8.35 24.80 -10.64
N ILE A 253 -7.99 26.00 -11.09
CA ILE A 253 -8.89 27.16 -11.17
C ILE A 253 -9.69 27.08 -12.47
N ARG A 254 -11.02 27.22 -12.40
CA ARG A 254 -11.89 27.34 -13.60
C ARG A 254 -12.02 28.78 -14.07
N LYS A 255 -12.15 29.72 -13.14
CA LYS A 255 -12.47 31.12 -13.44
C LYS A 255 -12.13 32.02 -12.27
N VAL A 256 -11.65 33.22 -12.58
CA VAL A 256 -11.54 34.34 -11.64
C VAL A 256 -12.52 35.43 -12.09
N ARG A 257 -13.29 36.02 -11.16
CA ARG A 257 -14.30 37.05 -11.46
C ARG A 257 -14.60 37.93 -10.25
N VAL A 258 -15.13 39.13 -10.49
CA VAL A 258 -15.70 39.96 -9.42
C VAL A 258 -17.00 39.33 -8.90
N ALA A 259 -17.27 39.42 -7.60
CA ALA A 259 -18.50 38.92 -7.00
C ALA A 259 -19.75 39.66 -7.53
N PRO A 260 -20.86 38.95 -7.83
CA PRO A 260 -22.10 39.61 -8.20
C PRO A 260 -22.66 40.46 -7.06
N GLY A 261 -22.76 41.78 -7.28
CA GLY A 261 -23.28 42.73 -6.28
C GLY A 261 -22.29 43.20 -5.22
N ASP A 262 -21.04 42.71 -5.26
CA ASP A 262 -19.94 43.15 -4.40
C ASP A 262 -18.70 43.40 -5.28
N ARG A 263 -18.28 44.67 -5.37
CA ARG A 263 -17.20 45.08 -6.28
C ARG A 263 -15.82 45.06 -5.64
N SER A 264 -15.67 44.74 -4.35
CA SER A 264 -14.36 44.58 -3.69
C SER A 264 -13.99 43.11 -3.46
N THR A 265 -14.88 42.17 -3.76
CA THR A 265 -14.60 40.73 -3.67
C THR A 265 -14.26 40.11 -5.03
N VAL A 266 -13.16 39.35 -5.09
CA VAL A 266 -12.86 38.39 -6.15
C VAL A 266 -13.37 37.00 -5.74
N LEU A 267 -14.06 36.32 -6.65
CA LEU A 267 -14.41 34.91 -6.56
C LEU A 267 -13.52 34.11 -7.52
N VAL A 268 -12.88 33.08 -6.97
CA VAL A 268 -12.09 32.09 -7.70
C VAL A 268 -12.89 30.79 -7.71
N ASP A 269 -13.55 30.49 -8.83
CA ASP A 269 -14.31 29.26 -9.01
C ASP A 269 -13.32 28.09 -9.22
N LEU A 270 -13.31 27.12 -8.32
CA LEU A 270 -12.42 25.95 -8.36
C LEU A 270 -13.05 24.81 -9.20
N ALA A 271 -12.19 23.99 -9.82
CA ALA A 271 -12.63 22.82 -10.59
C ALA A 271 -13.11 21.68 -9.69
N LYS A 272 -12.48 21.56 -8.53
CA LYS A 272 -12.62 20.49 -7.55
C LYS A 272 -12.85 21.14 -6.17
N PRO A 273 -13.65 20.54 -5.29
CA PRO A 273 -13.92 21.10 -3.97
C PRO A 273 -12.71 20.96 -3.04
N VAL A 274 -12.47 22.00 -2.24
CA VAL A 274 -11.71 21.94 -0.99
C VAL A 274 -12.57 21.22 0.04
N GLN A 275 -11.98 20.31 0.81
CA GLN A 275 -12.67 19.56 1.86
C GLN A 275 -12.59 20.26 3.23
N LYS A 276 -13.48 19.84 4.13
CA LYS A 276 -13.46 20.18 5.55
C LYS A 276 -12.08 19.87 6.15
N GLY A 277 -11.51 20.82 6.90
CA GLY A 277 -10.26 20.64 7.62
C GLY A 277 -8.97 20.80 6.81
N GLN A 278 -9.03 20.93 5.48
CA GLN A 278 -7.84 21.20 4.66
C GLN A 278 -7.30 22.61 4.92
N ARG A 279 -5.96 22.75 4.93
CA ARG A 279 -5.30 24.06 4.93
C ARG A 279 -5.24 24.59 3.50
N VAL A 280 -5.79 25.78 3.28
CA VAL A 280 -5.87 26.40 1.95
C VAL A 280 -4.86 27.54 1.87
N ARG A 281 -4.00 27.51 0.84
CA ARG A 281 -2.99 28.55 0.56
C ARG A 281 -3.28 29.23 -0.78
N VAL A 282 -2.98 30.51 -0.85
CA VAL A 282 -3.20 31.39 -1.99
C VAL A 282 -1.88 32.11 -2.29
N ASP A 283 -1.27 31.85 -3.44
CA ASP A 283 -0.06 32.53 -3.93
C ASP A 283 -0.42 33.25 -5.24
N TYR A 284 -0.38 34.57 -5.24
CA TYR A 284 -0.52 35.39 -6.45
C TYR A 284 0.79 36.12 -6.69
N ASP A 285 1.43 35.90 -7.83
CA ASP A 285 2.82 36.34 -8.07
C ASP A 285 3.00 37.87 -8.25
N GLY A 286 1.92 38.64 -8.31
CA GLY A 286 1.91 40.10 -8.54
C GLY A 286 1.79 40.52 -10.01
N LEU A 287 1.98 39.61 -10.98
CA LEU A 287 2.15 39.94 -12.40
C LEU A 287 0.85 39.89 -13.21
N GLY A 288 -0.24 39.35 -12.65
CA GLY A 288 -1.55 39.23 -13.32
C GLY A 288 -2.33 40.53 -13.49
N GLY A 289 -1.82 41.67 -13.00
CA GLY A 289 -2.42 43.00 -13.17
C GLY A 289 -3.58 43.34 -12.23
N LEU A 290 -3.79 42.54 -11.18
CA LEU A 290 -4.83 42.76 -10.17
C LEU A 290 -4.68 44.13 -9.50
N ARG A 291 -5.80 44.85 -9.33
CA ARG A 291 -5.84 46.18 -8.71
C ARG A 291 -6.81 46.24 -7.53
N ASN A 292 -6.44 47.02 -6.51
CA ASN A 292 -7.28 47.40 -5.38
C ASN A 292 -7.48 48.92 -5.45
N GLY A 293 -8.64 49.39 -5.92
CA GLY A 293 -8.80 50.80 -6.26
C GLY A 293 -7.86 51.21 -7.40
N ASP A 294 -7.02 52.21 -7.15
CA ASP A 294 -5.99 52.68 -8.09
C ASP A 294 -4.64 51.97 -7.92
N GLU A 295 -4.43 51.21 -6.85
CA GLU A 295 -3.16 50.53 -6.56
C GLU A 295 -3.08 49.17 -7.27
N THR A 296 -1.86 48.74 -7.57
CA THR A 296 -1.59 47.39 -8.10
C THR A 296 -1.32 46.47 -6.93
N VAL A 297 -2.05 45.37 -6.84
CA VAL A 297 -1.87 44.38 -5.78
C VAL A 297 -0.50 43.70 -5.98
N PRO A 298 0.40 43.72 -4.98
CA PRO A 298 1.72 43.10 -5.07
C PRO A 298 1.61 41.58 -5.03
N ARG A 299 2.76 40.89 -4.92
CA ARG A 299 2.76 39.45 -4.62
C ARG A 299 2.01 39.19 -3.31
N ILE A 300 1.08 38.24 -3.32
CA ILE A 300 0.33 37.79 -2.15
C ILE A 300 0.75 36.35 -1.84
N LEU A 301 1.10 36.07 -0.59
CA LEU A 301 1.09 34.71 -0.04
C LEU A 301 0.22 34.70 1.21
N ARG A 302 -0.86 33.90 1.22
CA ARG A 302 -1.86 33.87 2.31
C ARG A 302 -2.48 32.51 2.55
N SER A 303 -2.76 32.22 3.81
CA SER A 303 -3.73 31.16 4.18
C SER A 303 -5.16 31.69 4.05
N ALA A 304 -6.09 30.86 3.62
CA ALA A 304 -7.52 31.15 3.63
C ALA A 304 -8.22 30.39 4.76
N SER A 305 -9.18 31.05 5.42
CA SER A 305 -10.10 30.37 6.33
C SER A 305 -10.93 29.33 5.57
N ASN A 306 -11.20 28.17 6.15
CA ASN A 306 -11.90 27.07 5.47
C ASN A 306 -13.16 26.66 6.23
N ALA A 307 -14.32 27.09 5.73
CA ALA A 307 -15.63 26.73 6.25
C ALA A 307 -16.28 25.57 5.48
N SER A 308 -15.56 24.92 4.55
CA SER A 308 -16.09 23.84 3.71
C SER A 308 -16.68 22.71 4.55
N THR A 309 -17.87 22.24 4.17
CA THR A 309 -18.51 21.05 4.74
C THR A 309 -18.31 19.80 3.89
N HIS A 310 -17.63 19.92 2.75
CA HIS A 310 -17.39 18.80 1.86
C HIS A 310 -16.45 17.77 2.48
N ARG A 311 -16.82 16.49 2.41
CA ARG A 311 -16.03 15.35 2.87
C ARG A 311 -15.81 14.38 1.71
N LEU A 312 -14.70 13.64 1.75
CA LEU A 312 -14.45 12.57 0.79
C LEU A 312 -15.37 11.37 1.08
N THR A 313 -16.29 11.09 0.17
CA THR A 313 -17.20 9.93 0.24
C THR A 313 -17.08 9.11 -1.04
N THR A 314 -17.39 7.82 -0.95
CA THR A 314 -17.53 6.95 -2.12
C THR A 314 -18.93 7.05 -2.71
N ALA A 315 -19.09 6.61 -3.96
CA ALA A 315 -20.39 6.56 -4.62
C ALA A 315 -21.39 5.59 -3.96
N TRP A 316 -20.92 4.66 -3.11
CA TRP A 316 -21.78 3.75 -2.35
C TRP A 316 -22.15 4.32 -0.97
N GLY A 317 -21.22 5.00 -0.30
CA GLY A 317 -21.51 5.75 0.93
C GLY A 317 -22.59 6.82 0.72
N ASP A 318 -22.55 7.52 -0.43
CA ASP A 318 -23.59 8.47 -0.87
C ASP A 318 -25.01 7.84 -0.96
N ARG A 319 -25.12 6.51 -1.00
CA ARG A 319 -26.37 5.74 -1.21
C ARG A 319 -26.65 4.71 -0.11
N LEU A 320 -25.97 4.80 1.03
CA LEU A 320 -26.09 3.83 2.12
C LEU A 320 -27.54 3.77 2.65
N ASP A 321 -28.12 2.56 2.74
CA ASP A 321 -29.28 2.33 3.62
C ASP A 321 -28.78 2.10 5.04
N GLU A 322 -28.68 3.17 5.83
CA GLU A 322 -28.31 3.14 7.25
C GLU A 322 -29.18 2.18 8.09
N LYS A 323 -30.38 1.79 7.62
CA LYS A 323 -31.27 0.88 8.34
C LYS A 323 -30.95 -0.59 8.08
N GLN A 324 -30.41 -0.92 6.91
CA GLN A 324 -30.11 -2.29 6.47
C GLN A 324 -28.80 -2.35 5.64
N PRO A 325 -27.66 -1.87 6.16
CA PRO A 325 -26.41 -1.91 5.41
C PRO A 325 -25.87 -3.34 5.35
N LEU A 326 -25.26 -3.71 4.21
CA LEU A 326 -24.78 -5.06 3.90
C LEU A 326 -25.87 -6.14 4.16
N PRO A 327 -27.01 -6.11 3.43
CA PRO A 327 -28.17 -6.98 3.69
C PRO A 327 -27.96 -8.44 3.27
N GLU A 328 -26.84 -8.80 2.64
CA GLU A 328 -26.54 -10.13 2.13
C GLU A 328 -26.15 -11.12 3.25
N TYR A 329 -26.30 -12.43 2.97
CA TYR A 329 -25.89 -13.45 3.95
C TYR A 329 -24.36 -13.46 4.14
N PRO A 330 -23.82 -13.39 5.39
CA PRO A 330 -22.38 -13.16 5.60
C PRO A 330 -21.44 -14.34 5.33
N ARG A 331 -21.93 -15.60 5.31
CA ARG A 331 -21.10 -16.81 5.14
C ARG A 331 -21.42 -17.58 3.84
N PRO A 332 -20.84 -17.20 2.69
CA PRO A 332 -21.04 -17.92 1.42
C PRO A 332 -20.68 -19.41 1.45
N GLN A 333 -19.80 -19.84 2.37
CA GLN A 333 -19.42 -21.26 2.54
C GLN A 333 -20.33 -22.07 3.48
N GLN A 334 -21.27 -21.43 4.19
CA GLN A 334 -22.12 -22.08 5.20
C GLN A 334 -23.54 -21.48 5.17
N VAL A 335 -24.17 -21.53 4.00
CA VAL A 335 -25.46 -20.87 3.70
C VAL A 335 -26.61 -21.59 4.38
N ARG A 336 -27.48 -20.82 5.04
CA ARG A 336 -28.72 -21.28 5.67
C ARG A 336 -29.89 -20.42 5.22
N GLY A 337 -31.03 -21.07 4.96
CA GLY A 337 -32.24 -20.39 4.47
C GLY A 337 -33.00 -19.55 5.51
N LYS A 338 -32.75 -19.77 6.81
CA LYS A 338 -33.33 -18.97 7.91
C LYS A 338 -32.22 -18.22 8.63
N TRP A 339 -32.30 -16.90 8.65
CA TRP A 339 -31.39 -16.02 9.37
C TRP A 339 -32.01 -14.61 9.47
N LYS A 340 -31.41 -13.72 10.26
CA LYS A 340 -31.80 -12.31 10.38
C LYS A 340 -30.55 -11.44 10.54
N ASN A 341 -30.38 -10.49 9.63
CA ASN A 341 -29.36 -9.46 9.73
C ASN A 341 -29.66 -8.52 10.93
N LEU A 342 -28.63 -8.17 11.70
CA LEU A 342 -28.70 -7.28 12.86
C LEU A 342 -27.87 -5.99 12.67
N ASN A 343 -27.42 -5.70 11.44
CA ASN A 343 -26.85 -4.42 11.05
C ASN A 343 -27.86 -3.26 11.12
N GLY A 344 -27.41 -2.04 10.87
CA GLY A 344 -28.15 -0.79 10.97
C GLY A 344 -28.03 -0.17 12.38
N PRO A 345 -29.01 0.61 12.86
CA PRO A 345 -28.86 1.39 14.07
C PRO A 345 -28.80 0.53 15.34
N TRP A 346 -27.75 0.72 16.14
CA TRP A 346 -27.64 0.28 17.52
C TRP A 346 -27.62 1.53 18.44
N GLN A 347 -27.93 1.34 19.72
CA GLN A 347 -27.61 2.34 20.74
C GLN A 347 -26.13 2.21 21.12
N PHE A 348 -25.51 3.34 21.46
CA PHE A 348 -24.08 3.46 21.73
C PHE A 348 -23.80 4.35 22.95
N ALA A 349 -22.67 4.08 23.61
CA ALA A 349 -21.99 5.01 24.51
C ALA A 349 -20.50 4.64 24.63
N GLY A 350 -19.63 5.63 24.75
CA GLY A 350 -18.29 5.44 25.33
C GLY A 350 -18.38 5.01 26.80
N ALA A 351 -17.35 4.35 27.32
CA ALA A 351 -17.35 3.75 28.65
C ALA A 351 -16.00 3.90 29.39
N GLY A 352 -16.00 3.69 30.70
CA GLY A 352 -14.77 3.63 31.49
C GLY A 352 -14.06 2.27 31.41
N ALA A 353 -12.75 2.28 31.63
CA ALA A 353 -11.95 1.06 31.76
C ALA A 353 -12.50 0.12 32.85
N GLY A 354 -12.90 -1.09 32.46
CA GLY A 354 -13.49 -2.07 33.37
C GLY A 354 -14.94 -1.79 33.79
N GLU A 355 -15.61 -0.81 33.19
CA GLU A 355 -17.03 -0.56 33.42
C GLU A 355 -17.88 -1.79 33.06
N THR A 356 -18.93 -2.02 33.86
CA THR A 356 -19.87 -3.13 33.65
C THR A 356 -21.14 -2.58 32.99
N PRO A 357 -21.57 -3.12 31.83
CA PRO A 357 -22.74 -2.60 31.14
C PRO A 357 -24.02 -2.63 31.98
N VAL A 358 -24.86 -1.62 31.81
CA VAL A 358 -26.15 -1.52 32.49
C VAL A 358 -27.26 -2.08 31.60
N PHE A 359 -27.97 -3.08 32.10
CA PHE A 359 -29.06 -3.76 31.39
C PHE A 359 -30.41 -3.05 31.59
N GLY A 360 -31.32 -3.21 30.63
CA GLY A 360 -32.67 -2.65 30.69
C GLY A 360 -32.77 -1.12 30.59
N LYS A 361 -31.69 -0.42 30.22
CA LYS A 361 -31.67 1.04 30.00
C LYS A 361 -31.19 1.36 28.59
N ASP A 362 -31.68 2.47 28.05
CA ASP A 362 -31.20 3.01 26.78
C ASP A 362 -29.85 3.72 26.96
N LEU A 363 -28.97 3.59 25.97
CA LEU A 363 -27.74 4.37 25.89
C LEU A 363 -28.01 5.71 25.18
N ALA A 364 -27.13 6.70 25.39
CA ALA A 364 -27.38 8.09 25.00
C ALA A 364 -27.28 8.34 23.48
N GLU A 365 -26.46 7.57 22.78
CA GLU A 365 -26.10 7.81 21.38
C GLU A 365 -26.56 6.66 20.46
N ARG A 366 -26.32 6.82 19.16
CA ARG A 366 -26.61 5.80 18.14
C ARG A 366 -25.43 5.64 17.20
N ILE A 367 -25.21 4.40 16.78
CA ILE A 367 -24.17 4.02 15.82
C ILE A 367 -24.76 3.09 14.76
N THR A 368 -24.33 3.24 13.51
CA THR A 368 -24.70 2.34 12.41
C THR A 368 -23.73 1.17 12.35
N VAL A 369 -24.17 -0.01 12.80
CA VAL A 369 -23.39 -1.26 12.68
C VAL A 369 -23.51 -1.78 11.23
N PRO A 370 -22.44 -2.22 10.58
CA PRO A 370 -21.14 -2.57 11.16
C PRO A 370 -20.03 -1.61 10.72
N PHE A 371 -20.20 -0.29 10.89
CA PHE A 371 -19.14 0.68 10.59
C PHE A 371 -18.30 0.99 11.84
N PRO A 372 -16.95 1.12 11.73
CA PRO A 372 -16.08 1.42 12.87
C PRO A 372 -16.43 2.76 13.53
N VAL A 373 -16.17 2.89 14.83
CA VAL A 373 -16.57 4.09 15.62
C VAL A 373 -16.01 5.38 15.00
N GLU A 374 -14.79 5.35 14.50
CA GLU A 374 -14.04 6.46 13.91
C GLU A 374 -14.53 6.84 12.50
N SER A 375 -15.25 5.95 11.82
CA SER A 375 -15.69 6.15 10.43
C SER A 375 -16.84 7.15 10.29
N GLN A 376 -16.98 7.77 9.11
CA GLN A 376 -18.09 8.68 8.82
C GLN A 376 -19.44 7.95 8.81
N LEU A 377 -19.49 6.73 8.26
CA LEU A 377 -20.74 5.96 8.10
C LEU A 377 -21.28 5.37 9.40
N SER A 378 -20.50 5.35 10.49
CA SER A 378 -20.99 4.97 11.81
C SER A 378 -21.87 6.04 12.45
N GLY A 379 -21.65 7.32 12.10
CA GLY A 379 -22.27 8.49 12.70
C GLY A 379 -21.62 8.99 14.00
N ILE A 380 -20.49 8.41 14.43
CA ILE A 380 -19.81 8.76 15.69
C ILE A 380 -18.53 9.59 15.48
N GLU A 381 -17.69 9.26 14.48
CA GLU A 381 -16.49 10.02 14.08
C GLU A 381 -15.51 10.39 15.22
N ARG A 382 -15.27 9.50 16.19
CA ARG A 382 -14.26 9.71 17.26
C ARG A 382 -13.65 8.40 17.77
N HIS A 383 -12.48 8.51 18.40
CA HIS A 383 -11.80 7.41 19.08
C HIS A 383 -12.44 7.10 20.44
N GLU A 384 -12.60 5.81 20.77
CA GLU A 384 -13.09 5.33 22.08
C GLU A 384 -12.32 4.05 22.48
N ASP A 385 -11.51 4.09 23.56
CA ASP A 385 -10.78 2.89 24.04
C ASP A 385 -11.72 1.78 24.57
N HIS A 386 -12.88 2.20 25.09
CA HIS A 386 -13.87 1.35 25.73
C HIS A 386 -15.26 1.86 25.39
N MET A 387 -16.14 0.94 24.97
CA MET A 387 -17.44 1.31 24.41
C MET A 387 -18.50 0.22 24.65
N VAL A 388 -19.77 0.61 24.65
CA VAL A 388 -20.90 -0.31 24.81
C VAL A 388 -21.93 -0.09 23.70
N TYR A 389 -22.29 -1.19 23.05
CA TYR A 389 -23.37 -1.27 22.08
C TYR A 389 -24.60 -1.95 22.70
N ARG A 390 -25.81 -1.50 22.35
CA ARG A 390 -27.06 -2.15 22.76
C ARG A 390 -28.08 -2.21 21.62
N ARG A 391 -28.78 -3.35 21.50
CA ARG A 391 -29.92 -3.50 20.58
C ARG A 391 -30.97 -4.45 21.15
N LEU A 392 -32.24 -4.15 20.87
CA LEU A 392 -33.36 -5.05 21.11
C LEU A 392 -33.65 -5.84 19.83
N VAL A 393 -33.81 -7.16 19.93
CA VAL A 393 -34.02 -8.05 18.77
C VAL A 393 -35.19 -9.00 19.00
N ASP A 394 -36.11 -9.07 18.04
CA ASP A 394 -37.16 -10.07 18.01
C ASP A 394 -36.71 -11.35 17.30
N VAL A 395 -36.83 -12.49 17.99
CA VAL A 395 -36.66 -13.83 17.43
C VAL A 395 -37.94 -14.23 16.68
N PRO A 396 -37.89 -14.55 15.38
CA PRO A 396 -39.07 -14.94 14.61
C PRO A 396 -39.75 -16.20 15.17
N LYS A 397 -41.08 -16.14 15.32
CA LYS A 397 -41.87 -17.21 15.98
C LYS A 397 -41.87 -18.53 15.20
N ASP A 398 -41.71 -18.48 13.89
CA ASP A 398 -41.66 -19.64 12.99
C ASP A 398 -40.31 -20.39 13.04
N TRP A 399 -39.30 -19.82 13.69
CA TRP A 399 -38.00 -20.47 13.92
C TRP A 399 -38.05 -21.55 15.00
N LYS A 400 -39.13 -21.62 15.81
CA LYS A 400 -39.33 -22.67 16.84
C LYS A 400 -38.14 -22.84 17.80
N VAL A 401 -37.42 -21.75 18.09
CA VAL A 401 -36.31 -21.74 19.04
C VAL A 401 -36.81 -22.12 20.42
N GLY A 402 -36.09 -23.00 21.14
CA GLY A 402 -36.49 -23.46 22.46
C GLY A 402 -35.35 -24.02 23.30
N LYS A 403 -35.55 -23.97 24.63
CA LYS A 403 -34.64 -24.58 25.63
C LYS A 403 -34.44 -26.08 25.33
N VAL A 404 -33.28 -26.62 25.75
CA VAL A 404 -32.78 -27.97 25.43
C VAL A 404 -33.89 -29.03 25.33
N GLY A 405 -33.97 -29.70 24.17
CA GLY A 405 -34.92 -30.78 23.88
C GLY A 405 -36.34 -30.33 23.45
N LYS A 406 -36.62 -29.02 23.32
CA LYS A 406 -37.97 -28.50 22.99
C LYS A 406 -38.06 -27.72 21.67
N GLY A 407 -36.96 -27.49 20.96
CA GLY A 407 -36.94 -26.71 19.73
C GLY A 407 -35.53 -26.56 19.14
N ASP A 408 -35.42 -25.72 18.13
CA ASP A 408 -34.13 -25.33 17.52
C ASP A 408 -33.32 -24.45 18.50
N ARG A 409 -32.01 -24.37 18.28
CA ARG A 409 -31.10 -23.48 19.02
C ARG A 409 -30.93 -22.17 18.25
N LEU A 410 -30.63 -21.08 18.93
CA LEU A 410 -30.37 -19.78 18.33
C LEU A 410 -28.90 -19.41 18.48
N MET A 411 -28.23 -19.23 17.35
CA MET A 411 -26.86 -18.72 17.28
C MET A 411 -26.89 -17.22 16.99
N LEU A 412 -26.04 -16.47 17.69
CA LEU A 412 -25.71 -15.06 17.43
C LEU A 412 -24.26 -15.01 16.93
N HIS A 413 -24.02 -14.31 15.84
CA HIS A 413 -22.74 -14.28 15.14
C HIS A 413 -22.23 -12.86 14.94
N PHE A 414 -20.91 -12.71 14.96
CA PHE A 414 -20.17 -11.48 14.66
C PHE A 414 -19.10 -11.81 13.63
N GLY A 415 -19.02 -11.07 12.52
CA GLY A 415 -17.97 -11.26 11.51
C GLY A 415 -16.58 -10.86 12.00
N ALA A 416 -16.50 -9.76 12.77
CA ALA A 416 -15.30 -9.25 13.43
C ALA A 416 -15.72 -8.14 14.42
N VAL A 417 -14.98 -7.99 15.52
CA VAL A 417 -15.13 -6.88 16.48
C VAL A 417 -13.75 -6.52 17.01
N ASP A 418 -13.23 -5.33 16.71
CA ASP A 418 -11.88 -4.92 17.15
C ASP A 418 -11.94 -4.27 18.56
N HIS A 419 -11.22 -4.72 19.59
CA HIS A 419 -10.33 -5.91 19.66
C HIS A 419 -10.86 -7.00 20.59
N ARG A 420 -11.33 -6.63 21.78
CA ARG A 420 -11.88 -7.56 22.78
C ARG A 420 -13.35 -7.29 23.01
N ALA A 421 -14.19 -8.25 22.63
CA ALA A 421 -15.64 -8.20 22.76
C ALA A 421 -16.13 -9.10 23.91
N ARG A 422 -17.05 -8.58 24.74
CA ARG A 422 -17.86 -9.37 25.67
C ARG A 422 -19.33 -9.19 25.31
N VAL A 423 -20.09 -10.27 25.23
CA VAL A 423 -21.48 -10.27 24.75
C VAL A 423 -22.42 -10.78 25.82
N TRP A 424 -23.50 -10.05 26.06
CA TRP A 424 -24.59 -10.43 26.95
C TRP A 424 -25.92 -10.49 26.20
N VAL A 425 -26.74 -11.46 26.57
CA VAL A 425 -28.16 -11.52 26.18
C VAL A 425 -29.00 -11.52 27.46
N ASN A 426 -29.89 -10.53 27.59
CA ASN A 426 -30.75 -10.31 28.75
C ASN A 426 -30.00 -10.30 30.10
N GLY A 427 -28.80 -9.72 30.14
CA GLY A 427 -27.95 -9.66 31.34
C GLY A 427 -27.09 -10.90 31.63
N LYS A 428 -27.26 -12.00 30.87
CA LYS A 428 -26.39 -13.19 30.96
C LYS A 428 -25.27 -13.09 29.93
N GLN A 429 -24.02 -13.19 30.36
CA GLN A 429 -22.88 -13.26 29.43
C GLN A 429 -22.95 -14.57 28.63
N VAL A 430 -22.83 -14.47 27.31
CA VAL A 430 -22.96 -15.61 26.37
C VAL A 430 -21.67 -15.88 25.59
N ALA A 431 -20.79 -14.88 25.43
CA ALA A 431 -19.49 -15.04 24.79
C ALA A 431 -18.47 -13.99 25.28
N GLU A 432 -17.21 -14.30 25.05
CA GLU A 432 -16.07 -13.39 25.10
C GLU A 432 -15.10 -13.77 23.97
N HIS A 433 -14.54 -12.78 23.29
CA HIS A 433 -13.63 -12.94 22.16
C HIS A 433 -12.53 -11.87 22.20
N THR A 434 -11.34 -12.22 21.71
CA THR A 434 -10.19 -11.31 21.57
C THR A 434 -9.55 -11.57 20.21
N GLY A 435 -9.57 -10.56 19.34
CA GLY A 435 -9.08 -10.63 17.97
C GLY A 435 -9.88 -9.72 17.06
N GLY A 436 -9.21 -8.80 16.36
CA GLY A 436 -9.88 -7.76 15.58
C GLY A 436 -10.46 -8.20 14.24
N TYR A 437 -10.13 -9.40 13.77
CA TYR A 437 -10.25 -9.76 12.35
C TYR A 437 -10.86 -11.14 12.09
N THR A 438 -11.27 -11.85 13.15
CA THR A 438 -11.81 -13.21 13.05
C THR A 438 -13.25 -13.27 13.56
N ALA A 439 -14.06 -14.09 12.91
CA ALA A 439 -15.46 -14.26 13.27
C ALA A 439 -15.61 -15.08 14.56
N PHE A 440 -16.68 -14.82 15.31
CA PHE A 440 -17.05 -15.64 16.46
C PHE A 440 -18.56 -15.75 16.63
N SER A 441 -18.98 -16.77 17.38
CA SER A 441 -20.39 -17.16 17.52
C SER A 441 -20.74 -17.48 18.97
N ALA A 442 -21.98 -17.21 19.37
CA ALA A 442 -22.52 -17.47 20.69
C ALA A 442 -23.85 -18.23 20.59
N ASP A 443 -24.01 -19.31 21.36
CA ASP A 443 -25.30 -19.98 21.53
C ASP A 443 -26.11 -19.25 22.60
N VAL A 444 -27.11 -18.49 22.16
CA VAL A 444 -27.88 -17.58 23.04
C VAL A 444 -29.17 -18.22 23.55
N THR A 445 -29.49 -19.44 23.13
CA THR A 445 -30.75 -20.15 23.39
C THR A 445 -31.16 -20.13 24.86
N ASP A 446 -30.21 -20.44 25.74
CA ASP A 446 -30.44 -20.56 27.20
C ASP A 446 -30.24 -19.22 27.94
N ALA A 447 -30.20 -18.09 27.20
CA ALA A 447 -30.25 -16.71 27.71
C ALA A 447 -31.54 -15.97 27.28
N LEU A 448 -32.39 -16.60 26.47
CA LEU A 448 -33.63 -15.99 25.98
C LEU A 448 -34.71 -15.90 27.06
N LYS A 449 -35.45 -14.78 27.04
CA LYS A 449 -36.74 -14.62 27.71
C LYS A 449 -37.80 -15.41 26.93
N ASP A 450 -38.77 -15.99 27.62
CA ASP A 450 -39.84 -16.81 27.02
C ASP A 450 -40.80 -16.01 26.09
N GLY A 451 -40.67 -14.68 26.03
CA GLY A 451 -41.36 -13.81 25.07
C GLY A 451 -40.85 -12.38 25.06
N GLY A 452 -41.25 -11.63 24.03
CA GLY A 452 -40.86 -10.22 23.81
C GLY A 452 -39.47 -10.03 23.18
N PRO A 453 -39.04 -8.76 22.99
CA PRO A 453 -37.72 -8.44 22.48
C PRO A 453 -36.61 -8.91 23.42
N GLN A 454 -35.54 -9.43 22.84
CA GLN A 454 -34.35 -9.89 23.53
C GLN A 454 -33.33 -8.75 23.55
N GLU A 455 -32.71 -8.48 24.69
CA GLU A 455 -31.72 -7.42 24.83
C GLU A 455 -30.33 -7.99 24.57
N VAL A 456 -29.65 -7.49 23.53
CA VAL A 456 -28.25 -7.78 23.23
C VAL A 456 -27.41 -6.58 23.64
N VAL A 457 -26.36 -6.82 24.42
CA VAL A 457 -25.36 -5.82 24.82
C VAL A 457 -23.98 -6.34 24.50
N VAL A 458 -23.14 -5.51 23.90
CA VAL A 458 -21.74 -5.82 23.57
C VAL A 458 -20.86 -4.74 24.20
N ALA A 459 -19.92 -5.12 25.06
CA ALA A 459 -18.87 -4.22 25.52
C ALA A 459 -17.59 -4.55 24.75
N VAL A 460 -16.98 -3.52 24.17
CA VAL A 460 -15.75 -3.65 23.38
C VAL A 460 -14.64 -2.85 24.05
N THR A 461 -13.42 -3.38 23.94
CA THR A 461 -12.18 -2.68 24.30
C THR A 461 -11.21 -2.80 23.13
N ASP A 462 -10.67 -1.67 22.71
CA ASP A 462 -9.61 -1.56 21.72
C ASP A 462 -8.77 -0.34 22.08
N THR A 463 -7.50 -0.53 22.44
CA THR A 463 -6.62 0.60 22.79
C THR A 463 -5.60 0.91 21.70
N GLY A 464 -5.64 0.23 20.54
CA GLY A 464 -4.66 0.39 19.45
C GLY A 464 -3.20 0.27 19.91
N GLY A 465 -2.95 -0.51 20.97
CA GLY A 465 -1.72 -0.45 21.76
C GLY A 465 -0.66 -1.49 21.38
N PRO A 466 0.52 -1.45 22.04
CA PRO A 466 1.51 -2.51 21.87
C PRO A 466 0.95 -3.86 22.33
N ASN A 467 1.44 -4.94 21.71
CA ASN A 467 1.02 -6.32 21.90
C ASN A 467 -0.39 -6.65 21.36
N GLN A 468 -0.92 -5.82 20.46
CA GLN A 468 -2.14 -6.06 19.69
C GLN A 468 -1.82 -6.17 18.19
N PRO A 469 -2.35 -7.18 17.48
CA PRO A 469 -2.39 -7.18 16.01
C PRO A 469 -3.31 -6.06 15.50
N THR A 470 -2.74 -5.03 14.88
CA THR A 470 -3.44 -3.80 14.44
C THR A 470 -3.31 -3.52 12.94
N GLY A 471 -2.46 -4.26 12.22
CA GLY A 471 -2.20 -4.04 10.80
C GLY A 471 -1.59 -2.66 10.56
N LYS A 472 -2.29 -1.82 9.79
CA LYS A 472 -1.93 -0.40 9.55
C LYS A 472 -2.75 0.62 10.35
N GLN A 473 -3.55 0.18 11.32
CA GLN A 473 -4.31 1.10 12.18
C GLN A 473 -3.39 1.89 13.12
N SER A 474 -3.73 3.15 13.40
CA SER A 474 -3.03 3.99 14.37
C SER A 474 -3.98 4.99 15.07
N THR A 475 -3.79 5.17 16.38
CA THR A 475 -4.37 6.30 17.15
C THR A 475 -3.82 7.67 16.74
N ARG A 476 -2.74 7.68 15.95
CA ARG A 476 -2.08 8.86 15.37
C ARG A 476 -1.78 8.56 13.89
N PRO A 477 -2.79 8.65 13.01
CA PRO A 477 -2.61 8.36 11.59
C PRO A 477 -1.62 9.33 10.94
N GLY A 478 -0.97 8.86 9.87
CA GLY A 478 0.11 9.54 9.18
C GLY A 478 1.21 8.58 8.73
N GLY A 479 2.07 9.01 7.81
CA GLY A 479 3.04 8.09 7.21
C GLY A 479 2.33 7.12 6.27
N ILE A 480 2.57 5.83 6.51
CA ILE A 480 1.92 4.69 5.86
C ILE A 480 0.96 3.97 6.83
N PHE A 481 0.51 4.64 7.89
CA PHE A 481 -0.47 4.16 8.86
C PHE A 481 -1.70 5.07 8.85
N TYR A 482 -2.89 4.49 9.03
CA TYR A 482 -4.17 5.15 8.77
C TYR A 482 -5.07 5.14 10.02
N THR A 483 -6.20 5.82 9.92
CA THR A 483 -7.18 5.99 11.03
C THR A 483 -7.59 4.63 11.60
N GLN A 484 -7.59 4.51 12.93
CA GLN A 484 -8.06 3.31 13.64
C GLN A 484 -9.53 2.97 13.30
N SER A 485 -9.89 1.70 13.42
CA SER A 485 -11.18 1.12 13.05
C SER A 485 -11.72 0.21 14.16
N SER A 486 -12.06 0.81 15.29
CA SER A 486 -12.48 0.13 16.50
C SER A 486 -13.93 -0.37 16.44
N GLY A 487 -14.26 -1.36 17.26
CA GLY A 487 -15.65 -1.77 17.50
C GLY A 487 -16.18 -2.81 16.52
N ILE A 488 -17.51 -2.85 16.36
CA ILE A 488 -18.18 -3.86 15.52
C ILE A 488 -18.10 -3.44 14.04
N TRP A 489 -17.10 -3.94 13.32
CA TRP A 489 -16.83 -3.53 11.94
C TRP A 489 -17.22 -4.57 10.85
N GLN A 490 -17.66 -5.78 11.21
CA GLN A 490 -18.33 -6.67 10.24
C GLN A 490 -19.72 -7.10 10.71
N THR A 491 -20.53 -7.62 9.77
CA THR A 491 -21.96 -7.92 9.96
C THR A 491 -22.24 -8.74 11.22
N VAL A 492 -23.30 -8.35 11.93
CA VAL A 492 -23.87 -9.11 13.05
C VAL A 492 -25.16 -9.76 12.57
N TRP A 493 -25.37 -11.04 12.86
CA TRP A 493 -26.60 -11.75 12.49
C TRP A 493 -26.97 -12.83 13.48
N MET A 494 -28.20 -13.35 13.37
CA MET A 494 -28.63 -14.54 14.12
C MET A 494 -29.37 -15.53 13.23
N GLU A 495 -29.31 -16.81 13.57
CA GLU A 495 -29.92 -17.91 12.81
C GLU A 495 -30.35 -19.05 13.73
N PRO A 496 -31.46 -19.76 13.40
CA PRO A 496 -31.82 -20.99 14.08
C PRO A 496 -31.02 -22.16 13.50
N VAL A 497 -30.49 -23.01 14.37
CA VAL A 497 -29.80 -24.26 14.02
C VAL A 497 -30.46 -25.44 14.73
N ALA A 498 -30.39 -26.63 14.13
CA ALA A 498 -30.95 -27.83 14.74
C ALA A 498 -30.24 -28.16 16.08
N PRO A 499 -30.86 -28.95 16.99
CA PRO A 499 -30.26 -29.30 18.29
C PRO A 499 -28.85 -29.90 18.22
N VAL A 500 -28.59 -30.68 17.18
CA VAL A 500 -27.27 -31.08 16.70
C VAL A 500 -27.07 -30.45 15.33
N SER A 501 -26.09 -29.58 15.22
CA SER A 501 -25.85 -28.66 14.10
C SER A 501 -24.47 -28.84 13.47
N ILE A 502 -24.34 -28.48 12.20
CA ILE A 502 -23.06 -28.26 11.54
C ILE A 502 -22.49 -26.94 12.09
N ASP A 503 -21.41 -27.05 12.86
CA ASP A 503 -20.71 -25.89 13.40
C ASP A 503 -19.72 -25.36 12.35
N ASP A 504 -19.00 -26.25 11.65
CA ASP A 504 -18.07 -25.91 10.55
C ASP A 504 -17.97 -27.03 9.48
N VAL A 505 -17.47 -26.71 8.28
CA VAL A 505 -17.16 -27.68 7.21
C VAL A 505 -15.85 -27.31 6.52
N VAL A 506 -14.83 -28.14 6.74
CA VAL A 506 -13.51 -28.00 6.12
C VAL A 506 -13.42 -28.86 4.87
N THR A 507 -12.91 -28.28 3.79
CA THR A 507 -12.85 -28.84 2.45
C THR A 507 -11.46 -28.66 1.82
N THR A 508 -10.87 -29.74 1.31
CA THR A 508 -9.54 -29.69 0.67
C THR A 508 -9.57 -30.44 -0.67
N PRO A 509 -9.36 -29.78 -1.81
CA PRO A 509 -9.38 -30.42 -3.13
C PRO A 509 -8.07 -31.18 -3.41
N ASP A 510 -8.20 -32.43 -3.85
CA ASP A 510 -7.12 -33.26 -4.39
C ASP A 510 -7.41 -33.58 -5.86
N ILE A 511 -6.74 -32.84 -6.76
CA ILE A 511 -6.91 -32.98 -8.20
C ILE A 511 -6.21 -34.22 -8.76
N ASP A 512 -5.26 -34.81 -8.04
CA ASP A 512 -4.50 -35.98 -8.52
C ASP A 512 -5.34 -37.27 -8.34
N THR A 513 -6.12 -37.34 -7.26
CA THR A 513 -7.12 -38.42 -7.05
C THR A 513 -8.51 -38.08 -7.58
N GLY A 514 -8.79 -36.81 -7.90
CA GLY A 514 -10.12 -36.35 -8.32
C GLY A 514 -11.14 -36.38 -7.20
N THR A 515 -10.72 -36.08 -5.96
CA THR A 515 -11.56 -36.11 -4.76
C THR A 515 -11.51 -34.80 -3.98
N LEU A 516 -12.60 -34.49 -3.29
CA LEU A 516 -12.64 -33.45 -2.27
C LEU A 516 -12.63 -34.14 -0.90
N ALA A 517 -11.64 -33.83 -0.06
CA ALA A 517 -11.71 -34.15 1.36
C ALA A 517 -12.74 -33.23 2.01
N VAL A 518 -13.70 -33.77 2.76
CA VAL A 518 -14.77 -33.03 3.45
C VAL A 518 -14.82 -33.50 4.90
N LYS A 519 -14.59 -32.60 5.85
CA LYS A 519 -14.71 -32.85 7.29
C LYS A 519 -15.75 -31.92 7.87
N VAL A 520 -16.78 -32.49 8.50
CA VAL A 520 -17.86 -31.72 9.14
C VAL A 520 -17.65 -31.72 10.64
N GLU A 521 -17.55 -30.52 11.22
CA GLU A 521 -17.36 -30.34 12.66
C GLU A 521 -18.69 -30.02 13.35
N SER A 522 -18.92 -30.66 14.49
CA SER A 522 -20.12 -30.51 15.30
C SER A 522 -19.84 -30.90 16.75
N ALA A 523 -19.72 -29.91 17.63
CA ALA A 523 -19.41 -30.12 19.05
C ALA A 523 -20.55 -30.83 19.82
N ARG A 524 -21.76 -30.91 19.24
CA ARG A 524 -22.94 -31.56 19.81
C ARG A 524 -23.27 -32.92 19.18
N ALA A 525 -22.51 -33.37 18.18
CA ALA A 525 -22.78 -34.64 17.50
C ALA A 525 -22.46 -35.85 18.39
N SER A 526 -23.35 -36.85 18.37
CA SER A 526 -23.08 -38.17 18.94
C SER A 526 -22.19 -39.00 18.01
N ALA A 527 -21.58 -40.07 18.52
CA ALA A 527 -20.90 -41.07 17.68
C ALA A 527 -21.84 -41.78 16.67
N GLY A 528 -23.16 -41.67 16.87
CA GLY A 528 -24.18 -42.12 15.92
C GLY A 528 -24.45 -41.14 14.77
N ALA A 529 -23.97 -39.89 14.85
CA ALA A 529 -24.21 -38.87 13.85
C ALA A 529 -23.62 -39.24 12.48
N ARG A 530 -24.31 -38.84 11.42
CA ARG A 530 -23.94 -39.11 10.03
C ARG A 530 -23.99 -37.85 9.19
N VAL A 531 -23.03 -37.76 8.28
CA VAL A 531 -22.88 -36.70 7.28
C VAL A 531 -23.23 -37.29 5.92
N GLU A 532 -24.00 -36.55 5.13
CA GLU A 532 -24.10 -36.72 3.68
C GLU A 532 -23.60 -35.44 3.00
N ALA A 533 -22.69 -35.58 2.03
CA ALA A 533 -22.20 -34.47 1.22
C ALA A 533 -22.43 -34.78 -0.27
N VAL A 534 -22.99 -33.81 -1.01
CA VAL A 534 -23.39 -33.94 -2.41
C VAL A 534 -22.82 -32.78 -3.23
N ALA A 535 -21.88 -33.08 -4.13
CA ALA A 535 -21.33 -32.10 -5.06
C ALA A 535 -22.15 -32.04 -6.36
N ARG A 536 -22.40 -30.83 -6.86
CA ARG A 536 -23.13 -30.58 -8.12
C ARG A 536 -22.36 -29.65 -9.04
N ASP A 537 -22.48 -29.89 -10.33
CA ASP A 537 -22.02 -28.95 -11.35
C ASP A 537 -22.95 -27.73 -11.46
N THR A 538 -22.50 -26.69 -12.15
CA THR A 538 -23.27 -25.46 -12.43
C THR A 538 -24.56 -25.66 -13.26
N ARG A 539 -24.94 -26.91 -13.58
CA ARG A 539 -26.23 -27.29 -14.19
C ARG A 539 -27.09 -28.10 -13.21
N GLY A 540 -26.73 -28.16 -11.93
CA GLY A 540 -27.40 -28.91 -10.87
C GLY A 540 -27.17 -30.42 -10.88
N ARG A 541 -26.36 -30.94 -11.82
CA ARG A 541 -26.13 -32.39 -11.96
C ARG A 541 -25.19 -32.86 -10.87
N VAL A 542 -25.54 -33.95 -10.18
CA VAL A 542 -24.67 -34.56 -9.17
C VAL A 542 -23.41 -35.10 -9.84
N VAL A 543 -22.25 -34.63 -9.40
CA VAL A 543 -20.92 -35.11 -9.82
C VAL A 543 -20.22 -35.94 -8.74
N GLY A 544 -20.72 -35.87 -7.51
CA GLY A 544 -20.21 -36.62 -6.36
C GLY A 544 -21.24 -36.78 -5.26
N ARG A 545 -21.18 -37.90 -4.54
CA ARG A 545 -21.90 -38.11 -3.27
C ARG A 545 -21.05 -38.97 -2.34
N ILE A 546 -21.03 -38.64 -1.05
CA ILE A 546 -20.45 -39.49 0.01
C ILE A 546 -21.34 -39.43 1.27
N THR A 547 -21.27 -40.49 2.07
CA THR A 547 -21.92 -40.57 3.39
C THR A 547 -20.95 -41.22 4.37
N GLY A 548 -20.88 -40.71 5.60
CA GLY A 548 -19.99 -41.22 6.64
C GLY A 548 -20.34 -40.71 8.04
N PRO A 549 -19.54 -41.04 9.07
CA PRO A 549 -19.68 -40.44 10.40
C PRO A 549 -19.31 -38.95 10.40
N ALA A 550 -19.84 -38.19 11.37
CA ALA A 550 -19.42 -36.82 11.61
C ALA A 550 -18.03 -36.76 12.29
N GLY A 551 -17.28 -35.67 12.08
CA GLY A 551 -15.95 -35.46 12.65
C GLY A 551 -14.78 -36.16 11.92
N GLU A 552 -15.05 -37.17 11.09
CA GLU A 552 -14.05 -37.83 10.24
C GLU A 552 -13.88 -37.11 8.88
N GLU A 553 -12.72 -37.32 8.23
CA GLU A 553 -12.48 -36.88 6.85
C GLU A 553 -13.17 -37.84 5.86
N LEU A 554 -14.11 -37.33 5.07
CA LEU A 554 -14.79 -38.08 4.02
C LEU A 554 -14.23 -37.69 2.65
N ARG A 555 -13.90 -38.67 1.80
CA ARG A 555 -13.39 -38.42 0.44
C ARG A 555 -14.52 -38.49 -0.58
N LEU A 556 -15.01 -37.32 -0.98
CA LEU A 556 -16.06 -37.12 -1.96
C LEU A 556 -15.48 -37.20 -3.39
N PRO A 557 -15.79 -38.23 -4.20
CA PRO A 557 -15.32 -38.30 -5.58
C PRO A 557 -15.99 -37.23 -6.45
N VAL A 558 -15.22 -36.57 -7.33
CA VAL A 558 -15.71 -35.52 -8.24
C VAL A 558 -15.54 -35.97 -9.69
N ALA A 559 -16.58 -36.57 -10.26
CA ALA A 559 -16.55 -37.11 -11.61
C ALA A 559 -16.39 -36.00 -12.67
N ASN A 560 -15.45 -36.20 -13.61
CA ASN A 560 -15.11 -35.23 -14.68
C ASN A 560 -14.78 -33.84 -14.13
N GLN A 561 -13.85 -33.77 -13.16
CA GLN A 561 -13.42 -32.52 -12.55
C GLN A 561 -13.03 -31.45 -13.59
N ARG A 562 -13.54 -30.23 -13.37
CA ARG A 562 -13.16 -29.00 -14.06
C ARG A 562 -12.42 -28.14 -13.05
N LEU A 563 -11.18 -27.79 -13.38
CA LEU A 563 -10.28 -27.18 -12.41
C LEU A 563 -10.50 -25.68 -12.31
N TRP A 564 -10.47 -25.16 -11.09
CA TRP A 564 -10.53 -23.72 -10.83
C TRP A 564 -9.19 -23.06 -11.20
N SER A 565 -9.26 -21.89 -11.82
CA SER A 565 -8.11 -21.03 -12.14
C SER A 565 -8.55 -19.57 -12.39
N PRO A 566 -7.63 -18.60 -12.47
CA PRO A 566 -7.97 -17.22 -12.80
C PRO A 566 -8.65 -17.01 -14.17
N ASP A 567 -8.40 -17.89 -15.14
CA ASP A 567 -9.03 -17.84 -16.47
C ASP A 567 -10.32 -18.69 -16.56
N ASP A 568 -10.48 -19.66 -15.66
CA ASP A 568 -11.68 -20.50 -15.54
C ASP A 568 -12.02 -20.72 -14.05
N PRO A 569 -12.69 -19.75 -13.39
CA PRO A 569 -13.01 -19.80 -11.96
C PRO A 569 -14.21 -20.73 -11.69
N TYR A 570 -14.06 -21.99 -12.04
CA TYR A 570 -15.14 -22.97 -11.92
C TYR A 570 -15.37 -23.38 -10.47
N LEU A 571 -16.59 -23.16 -9.98
CA LEU A 571 -17.04 -23.57 -8.66
C LEU A 571 -18.14 -24.63 -8.78
N TYR A 572 -18.10 -25.60 -7.88
CA TYR A 572 -19.13 -26.63 -7.66
C TYR A 572 -19.98 -26.26 -6.46
N ASP A 573 -21.29 -26.52 -6.54
CA ASP A 573 -22.17 -26.42 -5.37
C ASP A 573 -21.98 -27.66 -4.48
N LEU A 574 -22.01 -27.48 -3.16
CA LEU A 574 -21.89 -28.53 -2.16
C LEU A 574 -23.06 -28.44 -1.15
N GLU A 575 -23.97 -29.41 -1.19
CA GLU A 575 -24.98 -29.57 -0.15
C GLU A 575 -24.41 -30.50 0.94
N VAL A 576 -24.40 -30.04 2.20
CA VAL A 576 -23.96 -30.85 3.35
C VAL A 576 -25.11 -30.99 4.34
N ARG A 577 -25.42 -32.24 4.70
CA ARG A 577 -26.45 -32.60 5.67
C ARG A 577 -25.83 -33.38 6.84
N LEU A 578 -26.12 -32.95 8.05
CA LEU A 578 -25.84 -33.69 9.28
C LEU A 578 -27.14 -34.28 9.81
N THR A 579 -27.11 -35.53 10.26
CA THR A 579 -28.24 -36.21 10.92
C THR A 579 -27.79 -36.91 12.19
N ASP A 580 -28.51 -36.71 13.29
CA ASP A 580 -28.27 -37.40 14.56
C ASP A 580 -29.61 -37.71 15.24
N GLY A 581 -30.02 -38.98 15.20
CA GLY A 581 -31.33 -39.44 15.66
C GLY A 581 -32.49 -38.76 14.94
N ARG A 582 -33.11 -37.76 15.59
CA ARG A 582 -34.19 -36.92 15.02
C ARG A 582 -33.72 -35.51 14.64
N SER A 583 -32.50 -35.12 15.00
CA SER A 583 -31.91 -33.86 14.54
C SER A 583 -31.48 -34.03 13.08
N SER A 584 -31.81 -33.07 12.23
CA SER A 584 -31.19 -32.92 10.92
C SER A 584 -30.89 -31.47 10.68
N ASP A 585 -29.63 -31.20 10.33
CA ASP A 585 -29.16 -29.89 9.94
C ASP A 585 -28.67 -29.92 8.48
N ARG A 586 -28.72 -28.76 7.82
CA ARG A 586 -28.29 -28.63 6.42
C ARG A 586 -27.70 -27.25 6.15
N ILE A 587 -26.61 -27.23 5.40
CA ILE A 587 -26.03 -26.03 4.79
C ILE A 587 -25.87 -26.23 3.28
N ASP A 588 -25.84 -25.13 2.56
CA ASP A 588 -25.37 -25.06 1.17
C ASP A 588 -23.99 -24.33 1.17
N SER A 589 -23.06 -24.80 0.35
CA SER A 589 -21.62 -24.43 0.35
C SER A 589 -21.05 -24.53 -1.08
N TYR A 590 -19.77 -24.21 -1.31
CA TYR A 590 -19.13 -24.36 -2.63
C TYR A 590 -17.64 -24.71 -2.56
N PHE A 591 -17.07 -25.24 -3.65
CA PHE A 591 -15.63 -25.50 -3.74
C PHE A 591 -15.10 -25.38 -5.17
N GLY A 592 -13.78 -25.18 -5.30
CA GLY A 592 -13.06 -25.19 -6.57
C GLY A 592 -11.96 -26.24 -6.57
N MET A 593 -11.94 -27.12 -7.56
CA MET A 593 -10.90 -28.15 -7.68
C MET A 593 -9.59 -27.53 -8.19
N ARG A 594 -8.60 -27.30 -7.32
CA ARG A 594 -7.29 -26.75 -7.72
C ARG A 594 -6.15 -27.12 -6.78
N LYS A 595 -4.94 -27.23 -7.33
CA LYS A 595 -3.69 -27.50 -6.60
C LYS A 595 -2.66 -26.41 -6.92
N ILE A 596 -2.02 -25.86 -5.88
CA ILE A 596 -0.90 -24.92 -6.00
C ILE A 596 0.37 -25.60 -5.43
N ALA A 597 1.52 -25.40 -6.07
CA ALA A 597 2.81 -25.94 -5.61
C ALA A 597 3.99 -25.07 -6.09
N VAL A 598 5.20 -25.39 -5.61
CA VAL A 598 6.47 -24.95 -6.23
C VAL A 598 7.10 -26.14 -6.93
N GLU A 599 7.42 -26.01 -8.21
CA GLU A 599 8.07 -27.04 -9.04
C GLU A 599 9.22 -26.44 -9.86
N LYS A 600 10.15 -27.27 -10.32
CA LYS A 600 11.24 -26.81 -11.20
C LYS A 600 10.75 -26.65 -12.64
N VAL A 601 10.62 -25.42 -13.11
CA VAL A 601 10.23 -25.07 -14.48
C VAL A 601 11.33 -24.24 -15.13
N GLY A 602 11.86 -24.71 -16.27
CA GLY A 602 12.91 -23.99 -17.00
C GLY A 602 14.25 -23.84 -16.27
N GLY A 603 14.51 -24.69 -15.26
CA GLY A 603 15.68 -24.64 -14.39
C GLY A 603 15.44 -23.98 -13.04
N PHE A 604 14.37 -23.20 -12.88
CA PHE A 604 14.08 -22.43 -11.67
C PHE A 604 12.92 -23.03 -10.85
N PRO A 605 12.92 -22.94 -9.52
CA PRO A 605 11.72 -23.15 -8.71
C PRO A 605 10.69 -22.07 -9.07
N LYS A 606 9.49 -22.50 -9.46
CA LYS A 606 8.41 -21.63 -9.94
C LYS A 606 7.09 -22.03 -9.30
N LEU A 607 6.22 -21.05 -9.05
CA LEU A 607 4.82 -21.35 -8.70
C LEU A 607 4.13 -22.07 -9.86
N VAL A 608 3.44 -23.16 -9.55
CA VAL A 608 2.58 -23.88 -10.49
C VAL A 608 1.16 -23.99 -9.95
N LEU A 609 0.18 -23.73 -10.82
CA LEU A 609 -1.24 -23.95 -10.58
C LEU A 609 -1.71 -25.07 -11.49
N ASN A 610 -2.30 -26.13 -10.91
CA ASN A 610 -2.80 -27.30 -11.63
C ASN A 610 -1.73 -27.95 -12.55
N GLY A 611 -0.48 -28.04 -12.05
CA GLY A 611 0.67 -28.61 -12.78
C GLY A 611 1.20 -27.75 -13.93
N LYS A 612 0.87 -26.45 -13.98
CA LYS A 612 1.33 -25.50 -15.01
C LYS A 612 1.95 -24.27 -14.37
N PRO A 613 3.05 -23.71 -14.90
CA PRO A 613 3.62 -22.48 -14.35
C PRO A 613 2.61 -21.34 -14.39
N VAL A 614 2.60 -20.55 -13.33
CA VAL A 614 1.78 -19.35 -13.20
C VAL A 614 2.65 -18.21 -12.69
N PHE A 615 2.38 -16.99 -13.16
CA PHE A 615 2.94 -15.78 -12.58
C PHE A 615 1.84 -15.05 -11.81
N SER A 616 2.04 -14.85 -10.52
CA SER A 616 1.14 -14.11 -9.63
C SER A 616 1.39 -12.61 -9.79
N LEU A 617 0.68 -11.96 -10.71
CA LEU A 617 0.73 -10.51 -10.89
C LEU A 617 -0.40 -9.89 -10.07
N ALA A 618 -0.02 -9.26 -8.95
CA ALA A 618 -0.93 -8.71 -7.97
C ALA A 618 -0.77 -7.19 -7.81
N THR A 619 -1.72 -6.58 -7.11
CA THR A 619 -1.47 -5.34 -6.36
C THR A 619 -1.65 -5.58 -4.88
N LEU A 620 -1.06 -4.68 -4.09
CA LEU A 620 -1.38 -4.54 -2.67
C LEU A 620 -2.84 -4.05 -2.53
N ASP A 621 -3.58 -4.65 -1.61
CA ASP A 621 -4.93 -4.23 -1.21
C ASP A 621 -4.98 -4.10 0.32
N GLN A 622 -4.97 -2.85 0.78
CA GLN A 622 -5.03 -2.46 2.19
C GLN A 622 -6.47 -2.44 2.75
N GLY A 623 -7.50 -2.45 1.90
CA GLY A 623 -8.89 -2.54 2.32
C GLY A 623 -9.46 -1.35 3.11
N PHE A 624 -8.87 -0.15 3.03
CA PHE A 624 -9.43 1.07 3.65
C PHE A 624 -10.32 1.86 2.68
N TRP A 625 -11.30 2.57 3.25
CA TRP A 625 -12.34 3.36 2.58
C TRP A 625 -12.51 4.72 3.28
N PRO A 626 -12.67 5.84 2.55
CA PRO A 626 -12.68 7.18 3.17
C PRO A 626 -13.89 7.45 4.07
N ASP A 627 -15.01 6.77 3.82
CA ASP A 627 -16.27 6.93 4.54
C ASP A 627 -16.53 5.80 5.54
N GLY A 628 -16.18 4.55 5.21
CA GLY A 628 -16.39 3.36 6.05
C GLY A 628 -15.15 2.76 6.73
N LEU A 629 -13.94 3.33 6.50
CA LEU A 629 -12.65 2.80 6.95
C LEU A 629 -12.47 1.31 6.58
N TYR A 630 -12.53 0.40 7.56
CA TYR A 630 -12.45 -1.05 7.30
C TYR A 630 -13.69 -1.66 6.63
N THR A 631 -14.84 -1.02 6.69
CA THR A 631 -16.12 -1.58 6.25
C THR A 631 -16.56 -0.99 4.92
N GLN A 632 -16.71 -1.82 3.91
CA GLN A 632 -17.22 -1.38 2.60
C GLN A 632 -18.71 -1.01 2.72
N PRO A 633 -19.19 0.08 2.08
CA PRO A 633 -20.58 0.51 2.25
C PRO A 633 -21.65 -0.43 1.68
N SER A 634 -21.28 -1.35 0.77
CA SER A 634 -22.17 -2.36 0.19
C SER A 634 -21.39 -3.56 -0.37
N ASP A 635 -22.08 -4.65 -0.72
CA ASP A 635 -21.46 -5.81 -1.37
C ASP A 635 -20.88 -5.47 -2.75
N GLU A 636 -21.49 -4.54 -3.49
CA GLU A 636 -20.95 -4.03 -4.77
C GLU A 636 -19.68 -3.20 -4.58
N ALA A 637 -19.56 -2.45 -3.47
CA ALA A 637 -18.33 -1.73 -3.13
C ALA A 637 -17.19 -2.72 -2.84
N LEU A 638 -17.49 -3.77 -2.08
CA LEU A 638 -16.57 -4.85 -1.76
C LEU A 638 -16.14 -5.64 -3.02
N ALA A 639 -17.05 -5.87 -3.97
CA ALA A 639 -16.71 -6.47 -5.26
C ALA A 639 -15.92 -5.54 -6.20
N PHE A 640 -16.10 -4.21 -6.10
CA PHE A 640 -15.55 -3.24 -7.05
C PHE A 640 -14.03 -3.30 -7.19
N ASP A 641 -13.29 -3.30 -6.08
CA ASP A 641 -11.82 -3.32 -6.12
C ASP A 641 -11.34 -4.63 -6.78
N LEU A 642 -11.95 -5.77 -6.47
CA LEU A 642 -11.66 -7.07 -7.10
C LEU A 642 -11.97 -7.08 -8.60
N GLU A 643 -13.10 -6.51 -9.02
CA GLU A 643 -13.39 -6.33 -10.45
C GLU A 643 -12.36 -5.41 -11.12
N ALA A 644 -11.88 -4.37 -10.43
CA ALA A 644 -10.88 -3.44 -10.95
C ALA A 644 -9.55 -4.15 -11.25
N HIS A 645 -9.11 -5.09 -10.39
CA HIS A 645 -7.95 -5.95 -10.66
C HIS A 645 -8.11 -6.71 -12.00
N LYS A 646 -9.25 -7.38 -12.22
CA LYS A 646 -9.52 -8.11 -13.48
C LYS A 646 -9.61 -7.17 -14.70
N LYS A 647 -10.22 -5.99 -14.54
CA LYS A 647 -10.31 -4.95 -15.58
C LYS A 647 -8.93 -4.42 -15.97
N LEU A 648 -8.00 -4.30 -15.01
CA LEU A 648 -6.60 -3.92 -15.21
C LEU A 648 -5.68 -5.09 -15.59
N GLY A 649 -6.21 -6.30 -15.74
CA GLY A 649 -5.47 -7.47 -16.20
C GLY A 649 -4.59 -8.16 -15.16
N PHE A 650 -4.74 -7.82 -13.88
CA PHE A 650 -4.16 -8.61 -12.78
C PHE A 650 -4.88 -9.96 -12.65
N ASN A 651 -4.15 -10.97 -12.19
CA ASN A 651 -4.70 -12.30 -11.89
C ASN A 651 -4.61 -12.66 -10.39
N ALA A 652 -4.04 -11.77 -9.57
CA ALA A 652 -3.84 -11.97 -8.15
C ALA A 652 -4.10 -10.69 -7.34
N VAL A 653 -4.22 -10.84 -6.02
CA VAL A 653 -4.37 -9.78 -5.01
C VAL A 653 -3.54 -10.18 -3.79
N ARG A 654 -2.86 -9.23 -3.15
CA ARG A 654 -2.28 -9.41 -1.81
C ARG A 654 -3.09 -8.60 -0.81
N LYS A 655 -3.86 -9.27 0.04
CA LYS A 655 -4.63 -8.64 1.12
C LYS A 655 -3.67 -8.38 2.28
N HIS A 656 -3.22 -7.13 2.40
CA HIS A 656 -2.06 -6.75 3.19
C HIS A 656 -2.45 -6.45 4.65
N ILE A 657 -1.87 -7.23 5.56
CA ILE A 657 -2.03 -7.21 7.03
C ILE A 657 -3.42 -6.85 7.60
N LYS A 658 -4.48 -7.21 6.87
CA LYS A 658 -5.91 -7.11 7.21
C LYS A 658 -6.58 -8.43 6.78
N VAL A 659 -7.70 -8.81 7.38
CA VAL A 659 -8.57 -9.91 6.88
C VAL A 659 -9.92 -9.32 6.53
N GLU A 660 -10.45 -9.58 5.34
CA GLU A 660 -11.79 -9.10 4.94
C GLU A 660 -12.90 -10.05 5.38
N SER A 661 -14.17 -9.64 5.23
CA SER A 661 -15.30 -10.55 5.45
C SER A 661 -15.28 -11.72 4.45
N SER A 662 -15.88 -12.86 4.81
CA SER A 662 -15.99 -14.06 3.94
C SER A 662 -16.62 -13.77 2.58
N ARG A 663 -17.38 -12.67 2.44
CA ARG A 663 -17.94 -12.24 1.15
C ARG A 663 -16.87 -11.76 0.16
N TRP A 664 -15.79 -11.14 0.64
CA TRP A 664 -14.67 -10.69 -0.22
C TRP A 664 -13.96 -11.87 -0.88
N PHE A 665 -13.70 -12.93 -0.09
CA PHE A 665 -13.14 -14.17 -0.62
C PHE A 665 -14.08 -14.85 -1.63
N TYR A 666 -15.39 -14.87 -1.37
CA TYR A 666 -16.38 -15.38 -2.34
C TYR A 666 -16.40 -14.63 -3.67
N HIS A 667 -16.22 -13.31 -3.67
CA HIS A 667 -16.06 -12.54 -4.91
C HIS A 667 -14.74 -12.86 -5.60
N ALA A 668 -13.62 -12.99 -4.87
CA ALA A 668 -12.33 -13.41 -5.45
C ALA A 668 -12.37 -14.82 -6.05
N ASP A 669 -13.04 -15.77 -5.38
CA ASP A 669 -13.29 -17.13 -5.83
C ASP A 669 -14.07 -17.16 -7.14
N ARG A 670 -15.12 -16.34 -7.25
CA ARG A 670 -15.97 -16.23 -8.45
C ARG A 670 -15.32 -15.47 -9.61
N LEU A 671 -14.54 -14.43 -9.34
CA LEU A 671 -13.86 -13.62 -10.35
C LEU A 671 -12.59 -14.29 -10.90
N GLY A 672 -12.07 -15.29 -10.19
CA GLY A 672 -10.81 -15.94 -10.54
C GLY A 672 -9.64 -15.01 -10.26
N LEU A 673 -9.40 -14.71 -8.99
CA LEU A 673 -8.20 -14.04 -8.50
C LEU A 673 -7.46 -14.98 -7.54
N LEU A 674 -6.14 -15.06 -7.68
CA LEU A 674 -5.28 -15.70 -6.68
C LEU A 674 -5.12 -14.74 -5.50
N VAL A 675 -5.32 -15.20 -4.27
CA VAL A 675 -5.19 -14.37 -3.07
C VAL A 675 -3.98 -14.82 -2.26
N TRP A 676 -3.11 -13.87 -1.96
CA TRP A 676 -2.20 -13.94 -0.82
C TRP A 676 -2.87 -13.27 0.36
N GLN A 677 -2.97 -13.99 1.48
CA GLN A 677 -3.52 -13.47 2.72
C GLN A 677 -2.38 -13.35 3.74
N ASP A 678 -2.10 -12.11 4.14
CA ASP A 678 -1.13 -11.80 5.18
C ASP A 678 -1.69 -12.11 6.58
N PHE A 679 -0.83 -12.43 7.53
CA PHE A 679 -1.17 -12.31 8.95
C PHE A 679 -1.22 -10.82 9.31
N VAL A 680 -2.04 -10.46 10.31
CA VAL A 680 -2.14 -9.07 10.78
C VAL A 680 -0.94 -8.74 11.67
N SER A 681 -0.03 -7.89 11.22
CA SER A 681 1.11 -7.40 12.01
C SER A 681 0.68 -6.50 13.19
N GLY A 682 1.62 -6.22 14.09
CA GLY A 682 1.48 -5.26 15.20
C GLY A 682 2.84 -4.99 15.86
N ASP A 683 2.89 -4.14 16.89
CA ASP A 683 4.10 -3.92 17.70
C ASP A 683 4.19 -4.97 18.83
N LEU A 684 4.98 -6.03 18.62
CA LEU A 684 4.97 -7.23 19.47
C LEU A 684 6.16 -7.27 20.44
N THR A 685 6.06 -6.48 21.50
CA THR A 685 7.08 -6.31 22.54
C THR A 685 7.17 -7.48 23.53
N ASP A 686 6.09 -8.21 23.78
CA ASP A 686 6.01 -9.31 24.76
C ASP A 686 5.36 -10.60 24.23
N GLU A 687 5.33 -11.63 25.08
CA GLU A 687 4.78 -12.95 24.75
C GLU A 687 3.26 -12.95 24.55
N THR A 688 2.53 -12.02 25.17
CA THR A 688 1.09 -11.85 24.98
C THR A 688 0.80 -11.45 23.54
N GLY A 689 1.55 -10.48 23.01
CA GLY A 689 1.43 -10.01 21.64
C GLY A 689 1.83 -11.07 20.61
N ARG A 690 2.95 -11.76 20.85
CA ARG A 690 3.43 -12.85 19.98
C ARG A 690 2.44 -13.99 19.88
N LYS A 691 1.89 -14.42 21.02
CA LYS A 691 0.85 -15.44 21.07
C LYS A 691 -0.43 -14.97 20.38
N ALA A 692 -0.86 -13.73 20.61
CA ALA A 692 -2.04 -13.15 19.95
C ALA A 692 -1.89 -13.12 18.42
N PHE A 693 -0.73 -12.72 17.91
CA PHE A 693 -0.40 -12.74 16.48
C PHE A 693 -0.49 -14.15 15.88
N VAL A 694 0.18 -15.14 16.49
CA VAL A 694 0.17 -16.52 15.97
C VAL A 694 -1.24 -17.13 16.05
N ASP A 695 -1.92 -17.01 17.19
CA ASP A 695 -3.25 -17.60 17.39
C ASP A 695 -4.30 -16.99 16.45
N GLN A 696 -4.35 -15.65 16.31
CA GLN A 696 -5.29 -14.98 15.42
C GLN A 696 -5.00 -15.28 13.95
N GLY A 697 -3.72 -15.40 13.59
CA GLY A 697 -3.31 -15.88 12.27
C GLY A 697 -3.76 -17.33 11.99
N ARG A 698 -3.69 -18.23 12.98
CA ARG A 698 -4.21 -19.60 12.83
C ARG A 698 -5.72 -19.66 12.71
N GLU A 699 -6.43 -18.85 13.48
CA GLU A 699 -7.89 -18.78 13.39
C GLU A 699 -8.34 -18.19 12.02
N MET A 700 -7.64 -17.18 11.52
CA MET A 700 -7.80 -16.67 10.16
C MET A 700 -7.56 -17.75 9.10
N MET A 701 -6.46 -18.53 9.20
CA MET A 701 -6.20 -19.65 8.30
C MET A 701 -7.35 -20.68 8.32
N ARG A 702 -7.88 -20.98 9.51
CA ARG A 702 -9.00 -21.91 9.71
C ARG A 702 -10.28 -21.41 9.02
N GLN A 703 -10.63 -20.14 9.24
CA GLN A 703 -11.85 -19.52 8.68
C GLN A 703 -11.81 -19.31 7.15
N HIS A 704 -10.62 -19.31 6.54
CA HIS A 704 -10.44 -19.09 5.09
C HIS A 704 -9.76 -20.27 4.36
N HIS A 705 -9.64 -21.44 4.99
CA HIS A 705 -9.08 -22.65 4.36
C HIS A 705 -9.88 -23.07 3.12
N ASP A 706 -11.21 -22.90 3.13
CA ASP A 706 -12.10 -23.37 2.07
C ASP A 706 -12.15 -22.46 0.84
N SER A 707 -11.60 -21.24 0.91
CA SER A 707 -11.64 -20.27 -0.20
C SER A 707 -10.68 -20.69 -1.31
N PRO A 708 -11.13 -21.10 -2.51
CA PRO A 708 -10.23 -21.60 -3.56
C PRO A 708 -9.26 -20.54 -4.11
N SER A 709 -9.65 -19.26 -4.07
CA SER A 709 -8.82 -18.10 -4.45
C SER A 709 -7.54 -18.00 -3.63
N VAL A 710 -7.61 -18.24 -2.33
CA VAL A 710 -6.44 -18.15 -1.45
C VAL A 710 -5.47 -19.26 -1.83
N ILE A 711 -4.26 -18.86 -2.25
CA ILE A 711 -3.18 -19.76 -2.67
C ILE A 711 -2.05 -19.84 -1.65
N GLY A 712 -1.91 -18.84 -0.80
CA GLY A 712 -0.81 -18.79 0.15
C GLY A 712 -0.99 -17.82 1.30
N TRP A 713 -0.23 -18.12 2.35
CA TRP A 713 -0.18 -17.38 3.60
C TRP A 713 1.14 -16.61 3.68
N ILE A 714 1.07 -15.30 3.88
CA ILE A 714 2.24 -14.45 4.18
C ILE A 714 2.30 -14.27 5.69
N VAL A 715 3.38 -14.70 6.35
CA VAL A 715 3.47 -14.66 7.82
C VAL A 715 3.93 -13.29 8.30
N PHE A 716 5.10 -12.82 7.86
CA PHE A 716 5.63 -11.50 8.25
C PHE A 716 5.77 -10.56 7.05
N ASN A 717 5.72 -9.25 7.30
CA ASN A 717 5.92 -8.18 6.32
C ASN A 717 6.96 -7.19 6.84
N GLU A 718 8.05 -6.92 6.09
CA GLU A 718 9.06 -5.89 6.38
C GLU A 718 9.69 -5.92 7.80
N GLY A 719 9.55 -7.04 8.52
CA GLY A 719 9.92 -7.17 9.94
C GLY A 719 8.91 -6.56 10.93
N TRP A 720 7.73 -6.14 10.50
CA TRP A 720 6.66 -5.63 11.36
C TRP A 720 6.05 -6.74 12.20
N GLY A 721 6.20 -6.63 13.52
CA GLY A 721 5.90 -7.71 14.44
C GLY A 721 6.91 -8.85 14.43
N GLU A 722 8.05 -8.75 13.73
CA GLU A 722 9.08 -9.79 13.72
C GLU A 722 10.05 -9.63 14.89
N TRP A 723 10.10 -10.62 15.80
CA TRP A 723 10.98 -10.58 16.98
C TRP A 723 12.27 -11.39 16.82
N ASN A 724 12.30 -12.44 15.98
CA ASN A 724 13.45 -13.34 15.86
C ASN A 724 13.43 -14.16 14.56
N ARG A 725 14.51 -14.11 13.77
CA ARG A 725 14.69 -14.82 12.48
C ARG A 725 14.54 -16.35 12.56
N GLU A 726 14.99 -16.98 13.64
CA GLU A 726 14.83 -18.44 13.84
C GLU A 726 13.36 -18.78 14.07
N GLU A 727 12.64 -17.93 14.81
CA GLU A 727 11.23 -18.11 15.10
C GLU A 727 10.34 -17.77 13.90
N THR A 728 10.71 -16.78 13.07
CA THR A 728 10.15 -16.57 11.71
C THR A 728 10.18 -17.89 10.92
N GLY A 729 11.30 -18.62 10.99
CA GLY A 729 11.45 -19.95 10.39
C GLY A 729 10.53 -21.01 11.00
N ARG A 730 10.49 -21.14 12.34
CA ARG A 730 9.62 -22.11 13.03
C ARG A 730 8.15 -21.88 12.75
N ILE A 731 7.70 -20.62 12.79
CA ILE A 731 6.31 -20.25 12.54
C ILE A 731 5.94 -20.58 11.10
N ALA A 732 6.79 -20.25 10.12
CA ALA A 732 6.55 -20.61 8.72
C ALA A 732 6.44 -22.14 8.49
N GLU A 733 7.32 -22.94 9.10
CA GLU A 733 7.23 -24.42 9.04
C GLU A 733 5.94 -24.93 9.71
N ALA A 734 5.56 -24.37 10.86
CA ALA A 734 4.32 -24.72 11.53
C ALA A 734 3.07 -24.25 10.77
N VAL A 735 3.14 -23.14 10.01
CA VAL A 735 2.06 -22.66 9.11
C VAL A 735 1.88 -23.66 7.98
N LYS A 736 2.98 -24.06 7.33
CA LYS A 736 2.99 -25.08 6.27
C LYS A 736 2.46 -26.44 6.75
N ALA A 737 2.79 -26.83 7.99
CA ALA A 737 2.34 -28.10 8.56
C ALA A 737 0.83 -28.14 8.86
N ALA A 738 0.20 -27.00 9.16
CA ALA A 738 -1.24 -26.93 9.42
C ALA A 738 -2.07 -26.82 8.13
N ASP A 739 -1.53 -26.17 7.09
CA ASP A 739 -2.16 -26.12 5.77
C ASP A 739 -1.15 -26.46 4.65
N PRO A 740 -0.88 -27.75 4.42
CA PRO A 740 0.04 -28.18 3.37
C PRO A 740 -0.53 -27.98 1.95
N SER A 741 -1.82 -27.58 1.82
CA SER A 741 -2.48 -27.33 0.53
C SER A 741 -2.13 -25.96 -0.08
N ARG A 742 -1.43 -25.10 0.67
CA ARG A 742 -1.10 -23.72 0.33
C ARG A 742 0.41 -23.47 0.27
N ILE A 743 0.77 -22.38 -0.37
CA ILE A 743 2.13 -21.83 -0.37
C ILE A 743 2.34 -21.01 0.91
N VAL A 744 3.52 -21.07 1.51
CA VAL A 744 3.90 -20.22 2.65
C VAL A 744 5.02 -19.29 2.25
N ASN A 745 4.75 -17.99 2.28
CA ASN A 745 5.79 -16.97 2.27
C ASN A 745 6.09 -16.63 3.74
N ALA A 746 7.29 -16.96 4.20
CA ALA A 746 7.67 -16.72 5.59
C ALA A 746 7.76 -15.21 5.91
N HIS A 747 8.17 -14.40 4.93
CA HIS A 747 8.55 -13.01 5.13
C HIS A 747 8.54 -12.25 3.81
N SER A 748 7.50 -11.44 3.57
CA SER A 748 7.45 -10.47 2.46
C SER A 748 8.37 -9.29 2.76
N GLY A 749 9.27 -8.94 1.84
CA GLY A 749 10.25 -7.87 2.06
C GLY A 749 11.36 -8.28 3.03
N VAL A 750 11.96 -9.45 2.81
CA VAL A 750 13.02 -9.99 3.67
C VAL A 750 14.31 -9.14 3.62
N ASN A 751 14.49 -8.38 2.55
CA ASN A 751 15.66 -7.56 2.26
C ASN A 751 15.62 -6.16 2.91
N CYS A 752 14.48 -5.70 3.43
CA CYS A 752 14.27 -4.28 3.73
C CYS A 752 13.83 -3.98 5.18
N CYS A 753 13.85 -2.67 5.48
CA CYS A 753 13.22 -2.04 6.64
C CYS A 753 13.63 -2.66 7.99
N ASN A 754 12.68 -3.28 8.70
CA ASN A 754 12.87 -3.78 10.07
C ASN A 754 13.15 -5.29 10.12
N SER A 755 13.34 -5.94 8.96
CA SER A 755 13.62 -7.38 8.81
C SER A 755 14.73 -7.87 9.73
N LYS A 756 14.57 -9.06 10.32
CA LYS A 756 15.64 -9.80 11.03
C LYS A 756 16.47 -10.69 10.10
N GLY A 757 16.19 -10.66 8.80
CA GLY A 757 16.91 -11.37 7.74
C GLY A 757 16.37 -12.76 7.43
N ASP A 758 16.69 -13.29 6.26
CA ASP A 758 16.05 -14.48 5.69
C ASP A 758 16.23 -15.77 6.52
N SER A 759 15.13 -16.31 7.06
CA SER A 759 15.13 -17.59 7.77
C SER A 759 15.51 -18.80 6.89
N GLY A 760 15.47 -18.66 5.56
CA GLY A 760 15.67 -19.74 4.58
C GLY A 760 14.48 -20.72 4.50
N LYS A 761 13.37 -20.41 5.19
CA LYS A 761 12.15 -21.23 5.28
C LYS A 761 11.03 -20.68 4.40
N GLY A 762 9.92 -21.40 4.38
CA GLY A 762 8.81 -21.15 3.45
C GLY A 762 9.09 -21.69 2.04
N ASP A 763 8.13 -21.49 1.15
CA ASP A 763 8.16 -21.87 -0.26
C ASP A 763 8.59 -20.71 -1.18
N VAL A 764 8.65 -19.48 -0.65
CA VAL A 764 8.94 -18.23 -1.40
C VAL A 764 10.09 -17.46 -0.75
N LEU A 765 10.99 -16.94 -1.56
CA LEU A 765 11.92 -15.84 -1.24
C LEU A 765 11.34 -14.54 -1.80
N ASP A 766 11.17 -13.55 -0.94
CA ASP A 766 10.42 -12.34 -1.26
C ASP A 766 11.19 -11.07 -0.88
N HIS A 767 11.40 -10.18 -1.84
CA HIS A 767 12.03 -8.86 -1.65
C HIS A 767 11.02 -7.76 -1.95
N HIS A 768 11.17 -6.60 -1.33
CA HIS A 768 10.52 -5.36 -1.77
C HIS A 768 11.54 -4.48 -2.49
N ASP A 769 11.26 -4.05 -3.73
CA ASP A 769 12.22 -3.33 -4.57
C ASP A 769 11.60 -2.13 -5.31
N TYR A 770 11.14 -1.16 -4.52
CA TYR A 770 10.61 0.13 -5.01
C TYR A 770 11.54 0.91 -5.97
N ASN A 771 12.85 0.66 -5.94
CA ASN A 771 13.84 1.32 -6.80
C ASN A 771 14.26 0.48 -8.03
N ASN A 772 13.87 -0.81 -8.10
CA ASN A 772 14.33 -1.80 -9.08
C ASN A 772 15.88 -1.97 -9.08
N THR A 773 16.46 -2.12 -7.88
CA THR A 773 17.90 -2.22 -7.61
C THR A 773 18.36 -3.50 -6.90
N ASP A 774 17.44 -4.27 -6.33
CA ASP A 774 17.70 -5.48 -5.52
C ASP A 774 16.69 -6.59 -5.86
N ALA A 775 16.56 -6.86 -7.16
CA ALA A 775 15.58 -7.80 -7.69
C ALA A 775 15.78 -9.23 -7.12
N PRO A 776 14.71 -9.89 -6.61
CA PRO A 776 14.81 -11.19 -5.98
C PRO A 776 15.20 -12.29 -7.00
N TYR A 777 15.98 -13.27 -6.56
CA TYR A 777 16.44 -14.37 -7.41
C TYR A 777 16.34 -15.72 -6.68
N PRO A 778 15.74 -16.76 -7.29
CA PRO A 778 15.38 -17.98 -6.58
C PRO A 778 16.57 -18.80 -6.10
N ASP A 779 16.36 -19.52 -5.00
CA ASP A 779 17.25 -20.51 -4.41
C ASP A 779 16.64 -21.92 -4.54
N HIS A 780 16.25 -22.57 -3.44
CA HIS A 780 15.35 -23.72 -3.45
C HIS A 780 13.86 -23.32 -3.48
N ARG A 781 13.55 -22.05 -3.19
CA ARG A 781 12.21 -21.44 -3.18
C ARG A 781 11.91 -20.71 -4.49
N ALA A 782 10.62 -20.49 -4.75
CA ALA A 782 10.21 -19.55 -5.80
C ALA A 782 10.58 -18.11 -5.39
N ALA A 783 10.96 -17.25 -6.34
CA ALA A 783 11.24 -15.84 -6.07
C ALA A 783 10.07 -14.93 -6.45
N MET A 784 9.78 -13.92 -5.63
CA MET A 784 8.76 -12.89 -5.86
C MET A 784 9.23 -11.50 -5.42
N ASP A 785 8.79 -10.48 -6.14
CA ASP A 785 8.93 -9.08 -5.73
C ASP A 785 7.63 -8.65 -5.01
N GLY A 786 7.63 -8.76 -3.68
CA GLY A 786 6.45 -8.69 -2.83
C GLY A 786 5.86 -7.30 -2.64
N GLU A 787 6.62 -6.23 -2.98
CA GLU A 787 6.16 -4.84 -3.14
C GLU A 787 7.08 -4.02 -4.06
N HIS A 788 6.51 -3.42 -5.10
CA HIS A 788 7.20 -2.49 -5.99
C HIS A 788 6.33 -1.30 -6.44
N GLY A 789 6.95 -0.34 -7.13
CA GLY A 789 6.28 0.78 -7.75
C GLY A 789 6.25 2.03 -6.87
N GLY A 790 5.15 2.28 -6.17
CA GLY A 790 5.02 3.48 -5.33
C GLY A 790 4.90 4.79 -6.12
N PHE A 791 4.35 4.75 -7.33
CA PHE A 791 4.31 5.91 -8.25
C PHE A 791 3.19 6.88 -7.86
N THR A 792 3.57 8.05 -7.34
CA THR A 792 2.64 9.00 -6.71
C THR A 792 2.05 9.97 -7.72
N LEU A 793 0.72 9.98 -7.87
CA LEU A 793 -0.03 11.01 -8.61
C LEU A 793 -1.03 11.71 -7.68
N ARG A 794 -0.88 13.02 -7.52
CA ARG A 794 -1.84 13.87 -6.78
C ARG A 794 -3.10 14.07 -7.63
N THR A 795 -4.27 13.89 -7.03
CA THR A 795 -5.56 13.99 -7.73
C THR A 795 -6.48 14.98 -6.99
N PRO A 796 -6.46 16.29 -7.34
CA PRO A 796 -7.16 17.32 -6.60
C PRO A 796 -8.66 17.02 -6.42
N GLY A 797 -9.16 17.20 -5.19
CA GLY A 797 -10.54 16.88 -4.81
C GLY A 797 -10.86 15.40 -4.54
N HIS A 798 -9.88 14.49 -4.67
CA HIS A 798 -10.05 13.04 -4.45
C HIS A 798 -9.03 12.44 -3.46
N MET A 799 -8.29 13.31 -2.77
CA MET A 799 -7.29 12.96 -1.76
C MET A 799 -7.87 13.19 -0.36
N TRP A 800 -7.42 12.43 0.64
CA TRP A 800 -7.77 12.73 2.04
C TRP A 800 -7.17 14.07 2.47
N PRO A 801 -7.79 14.80 3.41
CA PRO A 801 -7.17 15.96 4.04
C PRO A 801 -5.78 15.64 4.60
N GLY A 802 -4.86 16.61 4.51
CA GLY A 802 -3.45 16.42 4.87
C GLY A 802 -2.50 16.35 3.67
N ALA A 803 -1.21 16.51 3.95
CA ALA A 803 -0.18 16.58 2.91
C ALA A 803 0.19 15.17 2.39
N PRO A 804 0.45 15.00 1.08
CA PRO A 804 0.90 13.73 0.50
C PRO A 804 2.11 13.13 1.22
N THR A 805 2.05 11.84 1.50
CA THR A 805 3.07 11.11 2.26
C THR A 805 3.72 10.02 1.40
N VAL A 806 5.01 9.75 1.65
CA VAL A 806 5.89 8.80 0.94
C VAL A 806 5.83 8.90 -0.60
N ILE A 807 6.62 9.83 -1.14
CA ILE A 807 6.75 10.03 -2.59
C ILE A 807 8.00 9.29 -3.09
N TYR A 808 7.89 7.99 -3.39
CA TYR A 808 8.98 7.22 -4.00
C TYR A 808 9.32 7.75 -5.40
N SER A 809 8.29 7.99 -6.23
CA SER A 809 8.45 8.58 -7.55
C SER A 809 7.20 9.35 -7.95
N GLY A 810 7.23 10.68 -7.83
CA GLY A 810 6.13 11.55 -8.22
C GLY A 810 5.99 11.67 -9.74
N VAL A 811 4.75 11.69 -10.23
CA VAL A 811 4.43 11.91 -11.65
C VAL A 811 3.41 13.05 -11.81
N ALA A 812 3.53 13.81 -12.90
CA ALA A 812 2.75 15.04 -13.11
C ALA A 812 1.27 14.79 -13.44
N ASP A 813 0.98 13.70 -14.16
CA ASP A 813 -0.36 13.41 -14.68
C ASP A 813 -0.59 11.90 -14.91
N LYS A 814 -1.81 11.58 -15.36
CA LYS A 814 -2.29 10.23 -15.69
C LYS A 814 -1.51 9.55 -16.83
N GLU A 815 -1.03 10.29 -17.82
CA GLU A 815 -0.21 9.73 -18.90
C GLU A 815 1.19 9.38 -18.38
N ALA A 816 1.79 10.25 -17.58
CA ALA A 816 3.05 9.99 -16.91
C ALA A 816 2.97 8.77 -15.96
N LEU A 817 1.91 8.63 -15.17
CA LEU A 817 1.68 7.45 -14.34
C LEU A 817 1.53 6.17 -15.18
N THR A 818 0.70 6.23 -16.23
CA THR A 818 0.48 5.10 -17.15
C THR A 818 1.78 4.65 -17.80
N ARG A 819 2.56 5.60 -18.35
CA ARG A 819 3.84 5.32 -18.98
C ARG A 819 4.83 4.73 -17.99
N LYS A 820 4.99 5.34 -16.81
CA LYS A 820 5.90 4.87 -15.75
C LYS A 820 5.56 3.44 -15.32
N TYR A 821 4.28 3.11 -15.13
CA TYR A 821 3.82 1.74 -14.85
C TYR A 821 4.21 0.77 -15.97
N VAL A 822 3.84 1.07 -17.22
CA VAL A 822 4.10 0.19 -18.37
C VAL A 822 5.61 -0.03 -18.56
N GLU A 823 6.42 1.02 -18.52
CA GLU A 823 7.87 0.93 -18.67
C GLU A 823 8.52 0.12 -17.54
N ASN A 824 8.08 0.29 -16.29
CA ASN A 824 8.57 -0.52 -15.17
C ASN A 824 8.24 -2.00 -15.38
N THR A 825 6.99 -2.29 -15.71
CA THR A 825 6.50 -3.67 -15.84
C THR A 825 7.09 -4.40 -17.05
N GLU A 826 7.28 -3.72 -18.18
CA GLU A 826 7.98 -4.30 -19.34
C GLU A 826 9.47 -4.51 -19.09
N LYS A 827 10.14 -3.58 -18.39
CA LYS A 827 11.59 -3.64 -18.16
C LYS A 827 11.99 -4.70 -17.12
N PHE A 828 11.26 -4.82 -16.02
CA PHE A 828 11.70 -5.61 -14.86
C PHE A 828 10.96 -6.95 -14.70
N TYR A 829 9.68 -7.05 -15.05
CA TYR A 829 8.88 -8.26 -14.80
C TYR A 829 8.60 -9.12 -16.03
N LEU A 830 8.54 -8.55 -17.25
CA LEU A 830 8.14 -9.32 -18.44
C LEU A 830 9.09 -10.48 -18.76
N GLU A 831 10.40 -10.22 -18.82
CA GLU A 831 11.39 -11.26 -19.11
C GLU A 831 11.57 -12.20 -17.91
N ALA A 832 11.64 -11.63 -16.70
CA ALA A 832 11.81 -12.38 -15.45
C ALA A 832 10.64 -13.34 -15.17
N ALA A 833 9.40 -12.98 -15.53
CA ALA A 833 8.24 -13.86 -15.46
C ALA A 833 8.40 -15.11 -16.35
N GLY A 834 8.97 -14.96 -17.56
CA GLY A 834 9.29 -16.08 -18.44
C GLY A 834 10.49 -16.93 -17.98
N ALA A 835 11.30 -16.40 -17.07
CA ALA A 835 12.50 -17.02 -16.53
C ALA A 835 12.34 -17.32 -15.02
N GLU A 836 13.00 -16.58 -14.12
CA GLU A 836 13.11 -16.86 -12.67
C GLU A 836 11.92 -16.47 -11.79
N LEU A 837 11.27 -15.32 -11.99
CA LEU A 837 10.30 -14.78 -11.03
C LEU A 837 8.93 -15.44 -11.14
N SER A 838 8.28 -15.69 -10.00
CA SER A 838 6.95 -16.32 -9.91
C SER A 838 5.81 -15.34 -9.63
N GLY A 839 6.11 -14.08 -9.34
CA GLY A 839 5.10 -13.06 -9.11
C GLY A 839 5.72 -11.71 -8.79
N SER A 840 4.89 -10.67 -8.87
CA SER A 840 5.20 -9.35 -8.33
C SER A 840 3.92 -8.64 -7.86
N VAL A 841 4.07 -7.75 -6.88
CA VAL A 841 2.96 -7.02 -6.26
C VAL A 841 3.19 -5.52 -6.39
N TYR A 842 2.36 -4.83 -7.15
CA TYR A 842 2.43 -3.37 -7.26
C TYR A 842 1.69 -2.69 -6.10
N THR A 843 2.33 -1.74 -5.43
CA THR A 843 1.70 -0.88 -4.42
C THR A 843 1.11 0.36 -5.12
N GLN A 844 -0.22 0.49 -5.28
CA GLN A 844 -1.34 -0.36 -4.83
C GLN A 844 -2.63 -0.17 -5.69
N ILE A 845 -3.75 -0.85 -5.38
CA ILE A 845 -4.98 -0.76 -6.21
C ILE A 845 -5.67 0.62 -6.16
N SER A 846 -5.77 1.23 -4.99
CA SER A 846 -6.39 2.55 -4.77
C SER A 846 -5.50 3.41 -3.87
N ASP A 847 -5.57 4.72 -4.02
CA ASP A 847 -5.03 5.64 -3.02
C ASP A 847 -5.70 5.37 -1.68
N LEU A 848 -5.03 5.77 -0.61
CA LEU A 848 -5.55 5.70 0.75
C LEU A 848 -5.62 7.11 1.31
N GLU A 849 -5.31 7.32 2.59
CA GLU A 849 -5.37 8.65 3.20
C GLU A 849 -4.42 9.65 2.50
N ASN A 850 -3.16 9.70 2.92
CA ASN A 850 -2.16 10.57 2.29
C ASN A 850 -1.16 9.79 1.42
N GLU A 851 -1.30 8.46 1.30
CA GLU A 851 -0.51 7.62 0.40
C GLU A 851 -1.19 7.55 -0.99
N LEU A 852 -0.56 8.11 -2.02
CA LEU A 852 -1.19 8.41 -3.32
C LEU A 852 -0.61 7.63 -4.51
N ASN A 853 -0.16 6.41 -4.26
CA ASN A 853 0.44 5.47 -5.22
C ASN A 853 -0.56 4.48 -5.86
N GLY A 854 -1.86 4.68 -5.64
CA GLY A 854 -2.93 3.86 -6.18
C GLY A 854 -3.23 4.05 -7.66
N LEU A 855 -3.82 3.00 -8.27
CA LEU A 855 -4.33 3.03 -9.65
C LEU A 855 -5.74 3.66 -9.76
N TYR A 856 -6.47 3.75 -8.65
CA TYR A 856 -7.70 4.53 -8.45
C TYR A 856 -7.51 5.57 -7.34
N THR A 857 -8.35 6.60 -7.30
CA THR A 857 -8.47 7.50 -6.15
C THR A 857 -9.06 6.81 -4.92
N TYR A 858 -8.87 7.38 -3.72
CA TYR A 858 -9.31 6.77 -2.46
C TYR A 858 -10.83 6.60 -2.37
N ASP A 859 -11.57 7.54 -2.97
CA ASP A 859 -13.03 7.47 -3.12
C ASP A 859 -13.53 6.55 -4.25
N ARG A 860 -12.60 5.91 -4.98
CA ARG A 860 -12.84 5.06 -6.18
C ARG A 860 -13.58 5.78 -7.32
N ARG A 861 -13.67 7.13 -7.31
CA ARG A 861 -14.41 7.90 -8.34
C ARG A 861 -13.61 8.13 -9.62
N GLU A 862 -12.28 8.17 -9.57
CA GLU A 862 -11.43 8.36 -10.76
C GLU A 862 -10.35 7.26 -10.88
N ILE A 863 -10.18 6.72 -12.09
CA ILE A 863 -9.07 5.83 -12.44
C ILE A 863 -7.86 6.65 -12.89
N LYS A 864 -6.72 6.48 -12.22
CA LYS A 864 -5.51 7.29 -12.37
C LYS A 864 -4.61 6.87 -13.54
N VAL A 865 -4.90 5.71 -14.17
CA VAL A 865 -4.17 5.15 -15.32
C VAL A 865 -5.06 4.89 -16.53
N ASP A 866 -4.47 4.69 -17.72
CA ASP A 866 -5.15 4.09 -18.87
C ASP A 866 -5.31 2.57 -18.65
N PRO A 867 -6.54 2.07 -18.45
CA PRO A 867 -6.76 0.66 -18.18
C PRO A 867 -6.43 -0.24 -19.37
N VAL A 868 -6.46 0.27 -20.62
CA VAL A 868 -6.18 -0.53 -21.82
C VAL A 868 -4.68 -0.84 -21.90
N ARG A 869 -3.83 0.16 -21.67
CA ARG A 869 -2.36 0.01 -21.68
C ARG A 869 -1.87 -0.82 -20.51
N VAL A 870 -2.35 -0.56 -19.30
CA VAL A 870 -2.03 -1.35 -18.10
C VAL A 870 -2.45 -2.82 -18.29
N ARG A 871 -3.68 -3.08 -18.75
CA ARG A 871 -4.13 -4.44 -19.05
C ARG A 871 -3.31 -5.12 -20.15
N ALA A 872 -2.86 -4.37 -21.16
CA ALA A 872 -2.05 -4.93 -22.25
C ALA A 872 -0.70 -5.44 -21.73
N VAL A 873 0.04 -4.63 -20.95
CA VAL A 873 1.32 -5.07 -20.37
C VAL A 873 1.12 -6.21 -19.36
N ASN A 874 0.13 -6.12 -18.48
CA ASN A 874 -0.12 -7.14 -17.46
C ASN A 874 -0.40 -8.52 -18.07
N ARG A 875 -1.16 -8.56 -19.18
CA ARG A 875 -1.39 -9.80 -19.92
C ARG A 875 -0.14 -10.33 -20.64
N LYS A 876 0.82 -9.48 -21.06
CA LYS A 876 2.12 -9.94 -21.58
C LYS A 876 2.91 -10.66 -20.48
N VAL A 877 3.01 -10.08 -19.29
CA VAL A 877 3.76 -10.66 -18.15
C VAL A 877 3.15 -12.00 -17.71
N ILE A 878 1.82 -12.05 -17.53
CA ILE A 878 1.12 -13.30 -17.16
C ILE A 878 1.30 -14.38 -18.24
N ALA A 879 1.25 -14.01 -19.53
CA ALA A 879 1.48 -14.95 -20.63
C ALA A 879 2.93 -15.45 -20.70
N ALA A 880 3.93 -14.60 -20.42
CA ALA A 880 5.32 -15.00 -20.29
C ALA A 880 5.50 -15.99 -19.12
N GLY A 881 4.88 -15.71 -17.97
CA GLY A 881 4.78 -16.61 -16.83
C GLY A 881 4.22 -17.99 -17.16
N ALA A 882 3.06 -18.04 -17.82
CA ALA A 882 2.41 -19.28 -18.26
C ALA A 882 3.19 -20.04 -19.35
N ALA A 883 4.13 -19.36 -20.01
CA ALA A 883 5.07 -19.94 -20.99
C ALA A 883 6.44 -20.26 -20.38
N ALA A 884 6.68 -20.02 -19.08
CA ALA A 884 7.97 -20.26 -18.45
C ALA A 884 8.46 -21.70 -18.68
N GLY A 885 9.77 -21.84 -18.91
CA GLY A 885 10.41 -23.11 -19.26
C GLY A 885 10.12 -23.63 -20.68
N ARG A 886 9.16 -23.07 -21.43
CA ARG A 886 8.99 -23.41 -22.86
C ARG A 886 10.04 -22.66 -23.68
N ARG A 887 11.06 -23.38 -24.13
CA ARG A 887 12.07 -22.86 -25.05
C ARG A 887 12.15 -23.73 -26.29
N ALA A 888 12.36 -23.11 -27.45
CA ALA A 888 12.82 -23.84 -28.61
C ALA A 888 14.19 -24.45 -28.27
N PRO A 889 14.43 -25.76 -28.49
CA PRO A 889 15.75 -26.34 -28.30
C PRO A 889 16.77 -25.64 -29.19
N LEU A 890 17.82 -25.07 -28.60
CA LEU A 890 18.97 -24.52 -29.32
C LEU A 890 19.77 -25.69 -29.90
N LYS A 891 19.46 -26.06 -31.14
CA LYS A 891 20.11 -27.15 -31.88
C LYS A 891 20.88 -26.58 -33.07
N GLY A 892 22.13 -26.99 -33.21
CA GLY A 892 23.13 -26.29 -34.00
C GLY A 892 23.51 -24.95 -33.35
N GLY A 893 24.81 -24.70 -33.22
CA GLY A 893 25.31 -23.42 -32.74
C GLY A 893 25.35 -22.34 -33.83
N ALA A 894 26.41 -21.54 -33.84
CA ALA A 894 26.56 -20.35 -34.69
C ALA A 894 27.97 -20.24 -35.27
N SER A 895 28.13 -19.48 -36.35
CA SER A 895 29.42 -19.30 -37.02
C SER A 895 29.48 -17.96 -37.75
N TRP A 896 30.29 -17.04 -37.24
CA TRP A 896 30.55 -15.72 -37.82
C TRP A 896 31.98 -15.68 -38.34
N SER A 897 32.16 -15.51 -39.65
CA SER A 897 33.51 -15.36 -40.23
C SER A 897 34.04 -13.92 -40.14
N LEU A 898 33.19 -12.94 -39.80
CA LEU A 898 33.56 -11.54 -39.60
C LEU A 898 34.21 -10.87 -40.84
N ASP A 899 33.88 -11.37 -42.03
CA ASP A 899 34.38 -10.91 -43.34
C ASP A 899 33.60 -9.74 -43.97
N GLU A 900 32.59 -9.17 -43.30
CA GLU A 900 31.77 -8.10 -43.89
C GLU A 900 32.55 -6.79 -44.13
N GLY A 901 33.61 -6.53 -43.36
CA GLY A 901 34.53 -5.39 -43.48
C GLY A 901 33.91 -4.00 -43.29
N THR A 902 32.58 -3.88 -43.23
CA THR A 902 31.82 -2.62 -43.15
C THR A 902 30.45 -2.82 -42.49
N GLY A 903 29.81 -1.73 -42.03
CA GLY A 903 28.48 -1.75 -41.43
C GLY A 903 28.50 -2.10 -39.93
N THR A 904 27.30 -2.34 -39.36
CA THR A 904 27.10 -2.54 -37.91
C THR A 904 26.56 -3.93 -37.55
N THR A 905 26.65 -4.90 -38.47
CA THR A 905 26.16 -6.26 -38.25
C THR A 905 27.08 -7.31 -38.88
N ALA A 906 27.40 -8.38 -38.15
CA ALA A 906 28.08 -9.55 -38.68
C ALA A 906 27.11 -10.75 -38.81
N ARG A 907 27.16 -11.47 -39.94
CA ARG A 907 26.20 -12.51 -40.30
C ARG A 907 26.55 -13.86 -39.68
N ASP A 908 25.57 -14.48 -39.04
CA ASP A 908 25.66 -15.89 -38.67
C ASP A 908 25.43 -16.79 -39.89
N SER A 909 26.46 -17.55 -40.26
CA SER A 909 26.40 -18.59 -41.28
C SER A 909 25.89 -19.94 -40.75
N GLY A 910 25.80 -20.11 -39.43
CA GLY A 910 25.33 -21.32 -38.74
C GLY A 910 23.82 -21.59 -38.90
N PRO A 911 23.30 -22.66 -38.28
CA PRO A 911 21.89 -23.05 -38.39
C PRO A 911 20.87 -22.04 -37.85
N GLN A 912 21.23 -21.25 -36.82
CA GLN A 912 20.28 -20.37 -36.12
C GLN A 912 20.10 -18.99 -36.78
N LYS A 913 21.01 -18.56 -37.65
CA LYS A 913 21.00 -17.27 -38.36
C LYS A 913 20.85 -16.06 -37.42
N ARG A 914 21.58 -16.08 -36.28
CA ARG A 914 21.60 -15.03 -35.24
C ARG A 914 22.72 -14.01 -35.51
N PRO A 915 22.51 -12.91 -36.26
CA PRO A 915 23.58 -11.94 -36.52
C PRO A 915 24.07 -11.29 -35.22
N LEU A 916 25.35 -10.94 -35.18
CA LEU A 916 25.91 -10.05 -34.17
C LEU A 916 25.61 -8.60 -34.58
N ALA A 917 25.01 -7.81 -33.69
CA ALA A 917 24.95 -6.36 -33.79
C ALA A 917 26.15 -5.74 -33.07
N LEU A 918 26.87 -4.85 -33.75
CA LEU A 918 28.02 -4.11 -33.22
C LEU A 918 27.53 -2.86 -32.46
N ASN A 919 28.19 -2.53 -31.35
CA ASN A 919 27.98 -1.24 -30.66
C ASN A 919 29.08 -0.21 -31.01
N GLU A 920 28.97 0.97 -30.39
CA GLU A 920 30.04 1.98 -30.42
C GLU A 920 31.32 1.45 -29.74
N GLY A 921 32.45 1.52 -30.43
CA GLY A 921 33.74 0.99 -29.99
C GLY A 921 34.15 -0.33 -30.66
N ALA A 922 33.26 -0.99 -31.40
CA ALA A 922 33.60 -2.09 -32.31
C ALA A 922 33.89 -1.57 -33.72
N ALA A 923 35.00 -1.98 -34.33
CA ALA A 923 35.40 -1.55 -35.67
C ALA A 923 35.93 -2.72 -36.52
N TRP A 924 35.80 -2.62 -37.84
CA TRP A 924 36.37 -3.60 -38.77
C TRP A 924 37.88 -3.39 -38.96
N ALA A 925 38.63 -4.48 -39.00
CA ALA A 925 40.08 -4.50 -39.21
C ALA A 925 40.47 -5.72 -40.08
N PRO A 926 41.72 -5.84 -40.56
CA PRO A 926 42.21 -7.06 -41.21
C PRO A 926 42.16 -8.27 -40.26
N GLY A 927 41.69 -9.41 -40.76
CA GLY A 927 41.55 -10.65 -39.99
C GLY A 927 42.72 -11.64 -40.13
N VAL A 928 42.51 -12.84 -39.57
CA VAL A 928 43.24 -14.08 -39.89
C VAL A 928 42.95 -14.48 -41.34
N GLY A 929 41.68 -14.40 -41.73
CA GLY A 929 41.25 -14.35 -43.13
C GLY A 929 40.37 -13.11 -43.32
N GLY A 930 40.41 -12.49 -44.50
CA GLY A 930 39.55 -11.35 -44.84
C GLY A 930 39.56 -10.21 -43.81
N SER A 931 38.47 -10.06 -43.05
CA SER A 931 38.35 -9.05 -41.98
C SER A 931 38.00 -9.65 -40.61
N ALA A 932 38.13 -8.82 -39.58
CA ALA A 932 37.86 -9.16 -38.19
C ALA A 932 37.22 -7.97 -37.46
N LEU A 933 36.70 -8.21 -36.26
CA LEU A 933 36.25 -7.16 -35.34
C LEU A 933 37.37 -6.79 -34.38
N ARG A 934 37.68 -5.50 -34.29
CA ARG A 934 38.66 -4.90 -33.38
C ARG A 934 37.94 -4.07 -32.32
N PHE A 935 38.38 -4.23 -31.07
CA PHE A 935 37.77 -3.65 -29.87
C PHE A 935 38.83 -2.88 -29.06
N ASP A 936 38.38 -1.87 -28.30
CA ASP A 936 39.23 -0.85 -27.67
C ASP A 936 39.53 -1.08 -26.17
N GLY A 937 38.94 -2.11 -25.57
CA GLY A 937 39.02 -2.41 -24.13
C GLY A 937 38.25 -1.46 -23.22
N LYS A 938 37.41 -0.56 -23.76
CA LYS A 938 36.70 0.48 -22.97
C LYS A 938 35.19 0.47 -23.13
N GLY A 939 34.67 -0.11 -24.21
CA GLY A 939 33.23 -0.25 -24.40
C GLY A 939 32.80 -1.03 -25.65
N GLY A 940 33.71 -1.29 -26.59
CA GLY A 940 33.39 -2.02 -27.83
C GLY A 940 33.03 -3.49 -27.61
N PHE A 941 31.96 -3.94 -28.24
CA PHE A 941 31.53 -5.33 -28.34
C PHE A 941 30.59 -5.55 -29.54
N ALA A 942 30.32 -6.82 -29.84
CA ALA A 942 29.21 -7.22 -30.72
C ALA A 942 28.39 -8.32 -30.05
N GLN A 943 27.06 -8.34 -30.21
CA GLN A 943 26.21 -9.34 -29.55
C GLN A 943 24.98 -9.75 -30.38
N THR A 944 24.45 -10.93 -30.13
CA THR A 944 23.20 -11.42 -30.73
C THR A 944 21.96 -10.81 -30.06
N ASP A 945 20.76 -11.17 -30.53
CA ASP A 945 19.47 -10.81 -29.92
C ASP A 945 18.99 -11.82 -28.85
N GLY A 946 19.76 -12.88 -28.61
CA GLY A 946 19.42 -13.98 -27.71
C GLY A 946 20.45 -15.11 -27.75
N PRO A 947 20.26 -16.20 -26.98
CA PRO A 947 21.26 -17.25 -26.82
C PRO A 947 21.42 -18.05 -28.12
N VAL A 948 22.62 -18.57 -28.35
CA VAL A 948 22.94 -19.43 -29.52
C VAL A 948 23.26 -20.87 -29.14
N VAL A 949 23.47 -21.17 -27.86
CA VAL A 949 23.73 -22.54 -27.38
C VAL A 949 23.07 -22.80 -26.02
N ASP A 950 22.64 -24.05 -25.81
CA ASP A 950 22.18 -24.53 -24.51
C ASP A 950 23.37 -24.77 -23.58
N THR A 951 23.55 -23.87 -22.63
CA THR A 951 24.67 -23.87 -21.69
C THR A 951 24.57 -24.92 -20.59
N THR A 952 23.45 -25.66 -20.52
CA THR A 952 23.29 -26.82 -19.63
C THR A 952 23.78 -28.13 -20.24
N ALA A 953 23.95 -28.17 -21.57
CA ALA A 953 24.44 -29.32 -22.31
C ALA A 953 25.96 -29.28 -22.52
N SER A 954 26.49 -30.24 -23.31
CA SER A 954 27.85 -30.17 -23.82
C SER A 954 27.93 -29.18 -24.98
N TYR A 955 28.96 -28.34 -25.03
CA TYR A 955 29.16 -27.35 -26.08
C TYR A 955 30.63 -27.01 -26.29
N THR A 956 30.93 -26.38 -27.42
CA THR A 956 32.27 -25.88 -27.75
C THR A 956 32.17 -24.46 -28.30
N VAL A 957 33.10 -23.59 -27.89
CA VAL A 957 33.23 -22.21 -28.37
C VAL A 957 34.65 -22.02 -28.87
N SER A 958 34.80 -21.53 -30.10
CA SER A 958 36.07 -21.26 -30.77
C SER A 958 36.09 -19.82 -31.27
N ALA A 959 37.26 -19.19 -31.20
CA ALA A 959 37.55 -17.92 -31.85
C ALA A 959 39.05 -17.80 -32.09
N TRP A 960 39.42 -17.06 -33.14
CA TRP A 960 40.76 -16.51 -33.24
C TRP A 960 40.80 -15.14 -32.57
N ALA A 961 41.84 -14.88 -31.77
CA ALA A 961 41.96 -13.64 -31.03
C ALA A 961 43.42 -13.14 -30.99
N ALA A 962 43.59 -11.82 -31.14
CA ALA A 962 44.85 -11.12 -30.93
C ALA A 962 44.63 -10.00 -29.90
N LEU A 963 45.65 -9.73 -29.07
CA LEU A 963 45.63 -8.66 -28.06
C LEU A 963 46.49 -7.48 -28.50
N ASP A 964 45.96 -6.27 -28.40
CA ASP A 964 46.73 -5.03 -28.60
C ASP A 964 47.42 -4.55 -27.31
N ALA A 965 46.85 -4.91 -26.16
CA ALA A 965 47.44 -4.69 -24.84
C ALA A 965 47.00 -5.79 -23.86
N LEU A 966 47.81 -6.04 -22.83
CA LEU A 966 47.44 -6.97 -21.76
C LEU A 966 46.43 -6.30 -20.80
N PRO A 967 45.32 -6.95 -20.43
CA PRO A 967 44.35 -6.41 -19.48
C PRO A 967 44.89 -6.41 -18.04
N GLY A 968 44.47 -5.42 -17.24
CA GLY A 968 44.79 -5.36 -15.81
C GLY A 968 44.05 -6.40 -14.94
N ASN A 969 42.97 -7.00 -15.46
CA ASN A 969 42.27 -8.12 -14.84
C ASN A 969 41.94 -9.19 -15.89
N TYR A 970 40.67 -9.41 -16.23
CA TYR A 970 40.22 -10.26 -17.31
C TYR A 970 39.74 -9.43 -18.52
N ALA A 971 39.83 -10.02 -19.70
CA ALA A 971 39.24 -9.56 -20.95
C ALA A 971 38.71 -10.77 -21.71
N THR A 972 37.46 -10.71 -22.17
CA THR A 972 36.73 -11.85 -22.74
C THR A 972 36.56 -11.72 -24.24
N VAL A 973 36.99 -12.75 -24.96
CA VAL A 973 36.83 -12.89 -26.42
C VAL A 973 35.38 -13.23 -26.74
N VAL A 974 34.84 -14.27 -26.10
CA VAL A 974 33.46 -14.75 -26.31
C VAL A 974 32.83 -15.18 -24.98
N SER A 975 31.59 -14.78 -24.73
CA SER A 975 30.74 -15.31 -23.64
C SER A 975 29.27 -15.36 -24.07
N GLN A 976 28.41 -16.05 -23.32
CA GLN A 976 26.96 -15.92 -23.43
C GLN A 976 26.40 -15.47 -22.09
N ASP A 977 25.40 -14.58 -22.09
CA ASP A 977 25.02 -13.87 -20.88
C ASP A 977 24.20 -14.70 -19.87
N GLY A 978 24.64 -14.63 -18.62
CA GLY A 978 23.91 -15.12 -17.46
C GLY A 978 22.83 -14.13 -16.99
N ARG A 979 21.92 -14.62 -16.15
CA ARG A 979 20.80 -13.82 -15.59
C ARG A 979 21.05 -13.27 -14.19
N ARG A 980 21.99 -13.86 -13.43
CA ARG A 980 22.28 -13.50 -12.02
C ARG A 980 23.62 -12.78 -11.90
N GLN A 981 24.65 -13.50 -11.47
CA GLN A 981 25.93 -12.94 -11.08
C GLN A 981 27.01 -13.07 -12.16
N GLU A 982 26.99 -14.18 -12.91
CA GLU A 982 28.08 -14.58 -13.79
C GLU A 982 27.56 -15.25 -15.07
N ASN A 983 28.39 -15.26 -16.12
CA ASN A 983 28.08 -15.88 -17.39
C ASN A 983 28.34 -17.40 -17.31
N PRO A 984 27.49 -18.25 -17.93
CA PRO A 984 27.69 -19.70 -18.05
C PRO A 984 29.06 -20.12 -18.62
N PHE A 985 29.69 -19.27 -19.43
CA PHE A 985 31.07 -19.44 -19.86
C PHE A 985 31.75 -18.11 -20.25
N TYR A 986 33.08 -18.15 -20.24
CA TYR A 986 33.96 -17.10 -20.72
C TYR A 986 35.15 -17.74 -21.44
N LEU A 987 35.40 -17.37 -22.70
CA LEU A 987 36.65 -17.65 -23.40
C LEU A 987 37.51 -16.38 -23.34
N GLN A 988 38.55 -16.35 -22.53
CA GLN A 988 39.15 -15.11 -22.06
C GLN A 988 40.67 -15.18 -21.82
N TYR A 989 41.30 -14.01 -21.73
CA TYR A 989 42.65 -13.85 -21.21
C TYR A 989 42.61 -12.95 -19.97
N GLY A 990 43.36 -13.30 -18.93
CA GLY A 990 43.48 -12.47 -17.74
C GLY A 990 44.33 -13.10 -16.66
N GLN A 991 44.81 -12.25 -15.75
CA GLN A 991 45.65 -12.68 -14.61
C GLN A 991 46.83 -13.58 -15.06
N GLY A 992 47.46 -13.28 -16.21
CA GLY A 992 48.62 -14.01 -16.74
C GLY A 992 48.31 -15.37 -17.40
N ALA A 993 47.08 -15.59 -17.89
CA ALA A 993 46.70 -16.85 -18.53
C ALA A 993 45.56 -16.71 -19.54
N PHE A 994 45.56 -17.56 -20.56
CA PHE A 994 44.33 -17.90 -21.28
C PHE A 994 43.47 -18.82 -20.41
N ALA A 995 42.16 -18.65 -20.44
CA ALA A 995 41.22 -19.46 -19.68
C ALA A 995 39.92 -19.71 -20.45
N PHE A 996 39.44 -20.95 -20.41
CA PHE A 996 38.03 -21.23 -20.56
C PHE A 996 37.43 -21.38 -19.17
N SER A 997 36.55 -20.46 -18.80
CA SER A 997 35.99 -20.32 -17.45
C SER A 997 34.49 -20.61 -17.46
N THR A 998 33.99 -21.15 -16.35
CA THR A 998 32.58 -21.45 -16.07
C THR A 998 32.24 -21.03 -14.64
N PRO A 999 30.94 -20.97 -14.26
CA PRO A 999 30.48 -20.51 -12.96
C PRO A 999 31.17 -21.12 -11.71
N GLY A 1000 31.08 -20.42 -10.58
CA GLY A 1000 31.73 -20.80 -9.33
C GLY A 1000 33.26 -20.72 -9.37
N GLY A 1001 33.83 -19.97 -10.33
CA GLY A 1001 35.28 -19.78 -10.47
C GLY A 1001 36.05 -20.95 -11.08
N ASN A 1002 35.37 -21.88 -11.75
CA ASN A 1002 35.97 -23.08 -12.35
C ASN A 1002 36.58 -22.77 -13.72
N ARG A 1003 37.89 -23.03 -13.89
CA ARG A 1003 38.65 -22.57 -15.08
C ARG A 1003 39.67 -23.59 -15.58
N ALA A 1004 39.59 -23.96 -16.85
CA ALA A 1004 40.70 -24.61 -17.56
C ALA A 1004 41.67 -23.49 -18.00
N ARG A 1005 42.82 -23.38 -17.31
CA ARG A 1005 43.72 -22.22 -17.37
C ARG A 1005 45.12 -22.58 -17.85
N TYR A 1006 45.59 -21.89 -18.89
CA TYR A 1006 46.94 -22.03 -19.47
C TYR A 1006 47.75 -20.75 -19.21
N ALA A 1007 48.68 -20.83 -18.25
CA ALA A 1007 49.53 -19.70 -17.86
C ALA A 1007 50.57 -19.39 -18.93
N THR A 1008 50.49 -18.18 -19.50
CA THR A 1008 51.40 -17.70 -20.54
C THR A 1008 51.29 -16.19 -20.69
N THR A 1009 52.34 -15.54 -21.21
CA THR A 1009 52.29 -14.14 -21.65
C THR A 1009 52.15 -14.13 -23.16
N PRO A 1010 51.01 -13.69 -23.71
CA PRO A 1010 50.80 -13.66 -25.15
C PRO A 1010 51.59 -12.54 -25.81
N GLU A 1011 52.07 -12.80 -27.02
CA GLU A 1011 52.68 -11.81 -27.91
C GLU A 1011 51.59 -10.87 -28.42
N LEU A 1012 51.76 -9.56 -28.23
CA LEU A 1012 50.80 -8.56 -28.70
C LEU A 1012 50.76 -8.54 -30.24
N GLY A 1013 49.56 -8.45 -30.81
CA GLY A 1013 49.32 -8.56 -32.25
C GLY A 1013 49.42 -9.97 -32.83
N ARG A 1014 49.88 -10.99 -32.07
CA ARG A 1014 49.84 -12.39 -32.53
C ARG A 1014 48.41 -12.93 -32.41
N TRP A 1015 47.97 -13.61 -33.46
CA TRP A 1015 46.73 -14.39 -33.46
C TRP A 1015 46.90 -15.72 -32.72
N TYR A 1016 45.97 -16.01 -31.81
CA TYR A 1016 45.83 -17.27 -31.08
C TYR A 1016 44.50 -17.92 -31.43
N HIS A 1017 44.49 -19.20 -31.76
CA HIS A 1017 43.24 -19.96 -31.88
C HIS A 1017 42.86 -20.54 -30.52
N LEU A 1018 41.77 -20.04 -29.94
CA LEU A 1018 41.30 -20.42 -28.62
C LEU A 1018 40.04 -21.26 -28.75
N VAL A 1019 40.00 -22.43 -28.12
CA VAL A 1019 38.81 -23.30 -28.11
C VAL A 1019 38.50 -23.77 -26.71
N GLY A 1020 37.32 -23.39 -26.20
CA GLY A 1020 36.77 -23.85 -24.93
C GLY A 1020 35.73 -24.94 -25.15
N VAL A 1021 35.88 -26.10 -24.50
CA VAL A 1021 34.97 -27.24 -24.60
C VAL A 1021 34.38 -27.54 -23.22
N ARG A 1022 33.05 -27.64 -23.11
CA ARG A 1022 32.34 -28.21 -21.96
C ARG A 1022 31.81 -29.59 -22.33
N ASP A 1023 32.20 -30.62 -21.59
CA ASP A 1023 31.76 -32.00 -21.79
C ASP A 1023 31.03 -32.49 -20.53
N THR A 1024 29.70 -32.53 -20.61
CA THR A 1024 28.83 -32.95 -19.51
C THR A 1024 28.83 -34.45 -19.30
N ALA A 1025 29.21 -35.26 -20.29
CA ALA A 1025 29.33 -36.70 -20.17
C ALA A 1025 30.61 -37.13 -19.44
N ARG A 1026 31.71 -36.35 -19.61
CA ARG A 1026 32.97 -36.52 -18.88
C ARG A 1026 33.05 -35.70 -17.58
N ASN A 1027 32.13 -34.77 -17.37
CA ASN A 1027 32.15 -33.78 -16.29
C ASN A 1027 33.47 -32.98 -16.25
N GLU A 1028 33.87 -32.45 -17.40
CA GLU A 1028 35.10 -31.65 -17.55
C GLU A 1028 34.87 -30.41 -18.44
N ILE A 1029 35.71 -29.39 -18.24
CA ILE A 1029 35.97 -28.33 -19.20
C ILE A 1029 37.41 -28.41 -19.69
N ARG A 1030 37.63 -28.10 -20.96
CA ARG A 1030 38.94 -28.10 -21.62
C ARG A 1030 39.19 -26.78 -22.31
N LEU A 1031 40.44 -26.32 -22.29
CA LEU A 1031 40.94 -25.22 -23.11
C LEU A 1031 41.99 -25.77 -24.07
N TYR A 1032 41.82 -25.45 -25.35
CA TYR A 1032 42.82 -25.68 -26.38
C TYR A 1032 43.37 -24.32 -26.85
N VAL A 1033 44.67 -24.27 -27.15
CA VAL A 1033 45.37 -23.10 -27.71
C VAL A 1033 46.16 -23.58 -28.92
N ASP A 1034 45.98 -22.91 -30.05
CA ASP A 1034 46.63 -23.24 -31.34
C ASP A 1034 46.47 -24.73 -31.73
N GLY A 1035 45.25 -25.25 -31.51
CA GLY A 1035 44.84 -26.64 -31.80
C GLY A 1035 45.25 -27.68 -30.74
N ALA A 1036 46.20 -27.37 -29.85
CA ALA A 1036 46.67 -28.29 -28.82
C ALA A 1036 45.88 -28.17 -27.51
N LEU A 1037 45.64 -29.29 -26.80
CA LEU A 1037 45.02 -29.27 -25.47
C LEU A 1037 45.98 -28.61 -24.47
N ALA A 1038 45.56 -27.48 -23.91
CA ALA A 1038 46.38 -26.64 -23.03
C ALA A 1038 46.04 -26.80 -21.54
N ALA A 1039 44.76 -27.05 -21.20
CA ALA A 1039 44.33 -27.30 -19.84
C ALA A 1039 42.99 -28.06 -19.76
N THR A 1040 42.77 -28.76 -18.64
CA THR A 1040 41.50 -29.40 -18.26
C THR A 1040 41.15 -29.03 -16.82
N ALA A 1041 39.87 -28.85 -16.50
CA ALA A 1041 39.37 -28.64 -15.14
C ALA A 1041 37.95 -29.22 -14.96
N THR A 1042 37.46 -29.31 -13.73
CA THR A 1042 36.05 -29.59 -13.42
C THR A 1042 35.17 -28.41 -13.89
N PRO A 1043 33.96 -28.62 -14.44
CA PRO A 1043 33.05 -27.55 -14.79
C PRO A 1043 32.37 -26.94 -13.56
N GLY A 1044 31.96 -25.68 -13.68
CA GLY A 1044 30.98 -25.06 -12.79
C GLY A 1044 29.56 -25.64 -12.93
N PRO A 1045 28.58 -25.13 -12.16
CA PRO A 1045 27.17 -25.52 -12.31
C PRO A 1045 26.62 -25.31 -13.73
N ALA A 1046 25.57 -26.06 -14.06
CA ALA A 1046 24.91 -26.06 -15.35
C ALA A 1046 23.87 -24.94 -15.43
N ASP A 1047 24.34 -23.70 -15.54
CA ASP A 1047 23.47 -22.52 -15.52
C ASP A 1047 22.71 -22.34 -16.85
N VAL A 1048 21.41 -22.08 -16.71
CA VAL A 1048 20.47 -21.84 -17.81
C VAL A 1048 20.60 -20.39 -18.28
N SER A 1049 21.19 -20.17 -19.45
CA SER A 1049 21.27 -18.85 -20.07
C SER A 1049 20.08 -18.53 -20.99
N THR A 1050 19.74 -17.25 -21.07
CA THR A 1050 18.78 -16.65 -22.01
C THR A 1050 19.29 -15.35 -22.60
N GLY A 1051 20.43 -14.85 -22.13
CA GLY A 1051 21.01 -13.62 -22.64
C GLY A 1051 21.72 -13.85 -23.97
N PRO A 1052 22.13 -12.78 -24.66
CA PRO A 1052 22.82 -12.87 -25.92
C PRO A 1052 24.19 -13.54 -25.79
N LEU A 1053 24.70 -14.08 -26.90
CA LEU A 1053 26.13 -14.31 -27.06
C LEU A 1053 26.78 -12.96 -27.36
N ALA A 1054 27.90 -12.69 -26.69
CA ALA A 1054 28.70 -11.50 -26.87
C ALA A 1054 30.13 -11.85 -27.30
N VAL A 1055 30.66 -11.03 -28.21
CA VAL A 1055 32.05 -11.03 -28.67
C VAL A 1055 32.68 -9.71 -28.20
N GLY A 1056 33.86 -9.81 -27.58
CA GLY A 1056 34.63 -8.66 -27.10
C GLY A 1056 34.27 -8.17 -25.69
N ARG A 1057 33.34 -8.82 -24.96
CA ARG A 1057 33.05 -8.53 -23.53
C ARG A 1057 32.38 -9.70 -22.80
N ALA A 1058 32.22 -9.57 -21.49
CA ALA A 1058 31.39 -10.44 -20.66
C ALA A 1058 30.37 -9.66 -19.82
N ARG A 1059 29.62 -10.35 -18.95
CA ARG A 1059 28.71 -9.76 -17.97
C ARG A 1059 29.00 -10.33 -16.58
N TRP A 1060 28.96 -9.47 -15.56
CA TRP A 1060 29.12 -9.82 -14.15
C TRP A 1060 28.31 -8.86 -13.28
N GLY A 1061 27.61 -9.38 -12.25
CA GLY A 1061 26.77 -8.57 -11.35
C GLY A 1061 25.74 -7.72 -12.10
N GLY A 1062 25.18 -8.23 -13.19
CA GLY A 1062 24.26 -7.49 -14.07
C GLY A 1062 24.89 -6.46 -15.02
N GLY A 1063 26.16 -6.08 -14.85
CA GLY A 1063 26.87 -5.10 -15.69
C GLY A 1063 27.79 -5.71 -16.75
N ASN A 1064 28.04 -4.99 -17.85
CA ASN A 1064 29.03 -5.37 -18.86
C ASN A 1064 30.45 -5.15 -18.32
N VAL A 1065 31.32 -6.15 -18.47
CA VAL A 1065 32.69 -6.17 -17.94
C VAL A 1065 33.66 -6.86 -18.91
N ASP A 1066 34.94 -6.92 -18.55
CA ASP A 1066 35.98 -7.70 -19.22
C ASP A 1066 36.06 -7.42 -20.74
N PHE A 1067 36.05 -6.13 -21.12
CA PHE A 1067 36.14 -5.69 -22.51
C PHE A 1067 37.48 -6.09 -23.15
N TRP A 1068 37.43 -6.62 -24.37
CA TRP A 1068 38.60 -7.02 -25.15
C TRP A 1068 39.30 -5.80 -25.76
N ASN A 1069 40.65 -5.81 -25.74
CA ASN A 1069 41.49 -4.81 -26.38
C ASN A 1069 42.37 -5.52 -27.42
N GLY A 1070 41.93 -5.54 -28.67
CA GLY A 1070 42.43 -6.51 -29.63
C GLY A 1070 41.44 -6.82 -30.75
N ALA A 1071 41.85 -7.74 -31.64
CA ALA A 1071 41.02 -8.23 -32.74
C ALA A 1071 40.49 -9.65 -32.47
N VAL A 1072 39.31 -9.97 -33.02
CA VAL A 1072 38.63 -11.27 -32.92
C VAL A 1072 38.07 -11.65 -34.29
N ASP A 1073 38.28 -12.90 -34.68
CA ASP A 1073 37.96 -13.47 -36.00
C ASP A 1073 37.41 -14.93 -35.86
N GLN A 1074 36.71 -15.42 -36.89
CA GLN A 1074 36.20 -16.79 -37.05
C GLN A 1074 35.52 -17.35 -35.79
N VAL A 1075 34.56 -16.60 -35.22
CA VAL A 1075 33.85 -17.03 -34.01
C VAL A 1075 32.88 -18.17 -34.34
N ARG A 1076 33.06 -19.32 -33.69
CA ARG A 1076 32.17 -20.48 -33.82
C ARG A 1076 31.67 -21.00 -32.48
N VAL A 1077 30.44 -21.50 -32.50
CA VAL A 1077 29.82 -22.22 -31.39
C VAL A 1077 29.22 -23.52 -31.90
N PHE A 1078 29.41 -24.60 -31.14
CA PHE A 1078 28.90 -25.93 -31.42
C PHE A 1078 28.07 -26.43 -30.24
N ASP A 1079 26.94 -27.06 -30.50
CA ASP A 1079 26.05 -27.73 -29.53
C ASP A 1079 26.53 -29.14 -29.15
N LYS A 1080 27.85 -29.35 -29.18
CA LYS A 1080 28.53 -30.57 -28.75
C LYS A 1080 29.92 -30.27 -28.20
N ALA A 1081 30.45 -31.20 -27.39
CA ALA A 1081 31.87 -31.22 -27.07
C ALA A 1081 32.66 -31.75 -28.28
N LEU A 1082 33.58 -30.95 -28.82
CA LEU A 1082 34.49 -31.41 -29.88
C LEU A 1082 35.56 -32.37 -29.32
N SER A 1083 35.97 -33.32 -30.15
CA SER A 1083 37.15 -34.16 -29.87
C SER A 1083 38.46 -33.37 -30.09
N ALA A 1084 39.58 -33.89 -29.60
CA ALA A 1084 40.89 -33.25 -29.82
C ALA A 1084 41.27 -33.21 -31.31
N GLU A 1085 40.89 -34.25 -32.06
CA GLU A 1085 41.05 -34.35 -33.51
C GLU A 1085 40.18 -33.32 -34.23
N GLU A 1086 38.93 -33.13 -33.81
CA GLU A 1086 38.03 -32.11 -34.37
C GLU A 1086 38.55 -30.68 -34.12
N VAL A 1087 39.08 -30.39 -32.93
CA VAL A 1087 39.71 -29.09 -32.63
C VAL A 1087 40.99 -28.88 -33.44
N THR A 1088 41.81 -29.92 -33.61
CA THR A 1088 43.03 -29.87 -34.43
C THR A 1088 42.70 -29.62 -35.91
N ALA A 1089 41.66 -30.30 -36.42
CA ALA A 1089 41.18 -30.10 -37.79
C ALA A 1089 40.62 -28.69 -38.00
N LEU A 1090 39.83 -28.17 -37.05
CA LEU A 1090 39.32 -26.80 -37.08
C LEU A 1090 40.48 -25.78 -37.14
N HIS A 1091 41.46 -25.90 -36.23
CA HIS A 1091 42.64 -25.04 -36.24
C HIS A 1091 43.39 -25.08 -37.58
N THR A 1092 43.57 -26.28 -38.14
CA THR A 1092 44.33 -26.47 -39.39
C THR A 1092 43.60 -25.88 -40.60
N ALA A 1093 42.26 -25.91 -40.61
CA ALA A 1093 41.44 -25.38 -41.70
C ALA A 1093 41.35 -23.83 -41.70
N GLU A 1094 41.59 -23.19 -40.56
CA GLU A 1094 41.45 -21.74 -40.35
C GLU A 1094 42.78 -21.02 -40.11
N LYS A 1095 43.89 -21.75 -40.19
CA LYS A 1095 45.22 -21.21 -39.92
C LYS A 1095 45.62 -20.18 -41.01
N PRO A 1096 46.16 -19.01 -40.62
CA PRO A 1096 46.69 -18.02 -41.57
C PRO A 1096 48.01 -18.48 -42.23
#